data_AF-A0A1H3CBP9-F1
#
_entry.id   AF-A0A1H3CBP9-F1
#
_cell.length_a   1.000
_cell.length_b   1.000
_cell.length_c   1.000
_cell.angle_alpha   90.00
_cell.angle_beta   90.00
_cell.angle_gamma   90.00
#
_symmetry.space_group_name_H-M   'P 1'
#
loop_
_entity.id
_entity.type
_entity.pdbx_description
1 polymer ?
#
loop_
_entity_poly.entity_id
_entity_poly.type
_entity_poly.pdbx_seq_one_letter_code
_entity_poly.pdbx_strand_id
1 'polypeptide(L)'
;MLKIVKTENGLVRGLPGNNTRISVFKGIPFAEPPIGENRWKAPKPCKDWEGIYDAYKFAPISVQDQPGIGTDVYCKEWHVDPDIEISEDCLYLNVWTNAKSADDKLPVLVWIFGGGFQWGYTAEMEFNGENLAKKGIVVVTVNYRLGAIGFLSHPDLFKESPDAPANFGLLDQQAGIKWVKRNIAAFGGDPDNITIAGQSAGGGSVLNHLTSESSIGLYNKAIILSGIIQFPYIKDFVMSPRTVDDACSYGVKFFEKLGVKTVEEARKLDAAFIREEYAKFRESEGFFFTPMIDNVFIKDDPFKLFLEGKHAHVPVMSGNTYDEFPSFIFADSKEDFEAKAREIFGSKADDFLSFPEAQKNIGNMYASVRAIECAVKAAFSHNDKPGYYYSFEPDIPGEDDPGTFHSVDLWFFFDNLDKCWRPCTGRHFDIARQMSIYFANFVKSGDPNGKDVDDTPLPLWKPYTPDFKNEMHFTSEGAKTSVQEDSPESDFLSFITKHIEQSALGTGSEKDAPEGLKVELYEVPKKQAFNPYLPNWEFIPDGEPYVFNDRVYIYGSHDFFNGYAFCLGDYVSWSAPVNDLGNWTYEGVIYGKTDDPANANNRGCLYAPDVTVGPDGRYYLFYALDNDSVVSVAVSDTPSSKFEYYGKVHYEDGTLLGKKEGDEQQFDPGVITIGEVTYLYTGFCGQGDPTRHGCMLTVLDKDMLTVKRAPEFVIPSTQHSKGTEFEGHAFFEAPSIRERNGIFYLIYSSQVMHELCYAYADNPLGPFKYGGVIVSNCDMHIDTYKPADKPACFGANNHGSIVQIGDDWYIFYHRQTNNSWYSRQGCAEKIHFEEDGSIPQVEITSCGLNGGPLTDDVEYPAHIACNLFNDKNQMYVGELQAANITKDHEDGVKDPSYVRDIYDTTTIGFKYFDLKSVKGIRITTRGYGQGEFEVRTNLDEEPLAKIHVDFCTAWEDHKAEFSIADGVYPLYLTFRGNGNPSLLSFEFLH
;
A
#
# COMPACT_ATOMS: atom_id res chain seq x y z
N MET A 1 35.22 18.82 20.18
CA MET A 1 34.86 19.61 21.38
C MET A 1 33.39 19.98 21.25
N LEU A 2 32.63 19.98 22.36
CA LEU A 2 31.24 20.43 22.37
C LEU A 2 31.17 21.92 22.04
N LYS A 3 30.29 22.34 21.13
CA LYS A 3 30.12 23.75 20.73
C LYS A 3 29.03 24.37 21.60
N ILE A 4 29.33 25.51 22.23
CA ILE A 4 28.37 26.29 23.02
C ILE A 4 28.10 27.60 22.27
N VAL A 5 26.84 27.94 22.08
CA VAL A 5 26.38 29.17 21.44
C VAL A 5 25.42 29.92 22.37
N LYS A 6 25.35 31.23 22.23
CA LYS A 6 24.43 32.08 23.00
C LYS A 6 23.29 32.54 22.11
N THR A 7 22.08 32.03 22.37
CA THR A 7 20.83 32.50 21.74
C THR A 7 20.22 33.62 22.58
N GLU A 8 19.09 34.18 22.13
CA GLU A 8 18.33 35.18 22.90
C GLU A 8 17.82 34.64 24.24
N ASN A 9 17.44 33.36 24.29
CA ASN A 9 16.83 32.71 25.47
C ASN A 9 17.84 32.06 26.42
N GLY A 10 19.09 31.83 26.01
CA GLY A 10 20.11 31.23 26.86
C GLY A 10 21.29 30.62 26.12
N LEU A 11 22.13 29.88 26.84
CA LEU A 11 23.23 29.12 26.23
C LEU A 11 22.73 27.78 25.74
N VAL A 12 23.15 27.37 24.54
CA VAL A 12 22.85 26.06 23.95
C VAL A 12 24.14 25.33 23.65
N ARG A 13 24.21 24.04 23.99
CA ARG A 13 25.35 23.17 23.72
C ARG A 13 24.97 22.05 22.75
N GLY A 14 25.75 21.92 21.68
CA GLY A 14 25.58 20.88 20.65
C GLY A 14 26.72 19.87 20.64
N LEU A 15 26.55 18.83 19.82
CA LEU A 15 27.51 17.75 19.61
C LEU A 15 28.24 17.91 18.27
N PRO A 16 29.45 17.34 18.13
CA PRO A 16 29.98 17.08 16.79
C PRO A 16 29.06 16.09 16.04
N GLY A 17 28.86 16.30 14.75
CA GLY A 17 28.23 15.33 13.87
C GLY A 17 29.12 14.12 13.59
N ASN A 18 28.68 13.22 12.69
CA ASN A 18 29.47 12.07 12.26
C ASN A 18 30.80 12.56 11.63
N ASN A 19 30.72 13.64 10.86
CA ASN A 19 31.87 14.46 10.54
C ASN A 19 32.12 15.47 11.66
N THR A 20 33.26 15.33 12.34
CA THR A 20 33.66 16.18 13.47
C THR A 20 33.86 17.67 13.13
N ARG A 21 33.85 18.05 11.84
CA ARG A 21 33.84 19.45 11.38
C ARG A 21 32.45 20.08 11.40
N ILE A 22 31.39 19.28 11.53
CA ILE A 22 30.01 19.75 11.63
C ILE A 22 29.62 19.78 13.11
N SER A 23 29.04 20.89 13.54
CA SER A 23 28.37 21.01 14.83
C SER A 23 26.87 20.83 14.63
N VAL A 24 26.25 20.02 15.48
CA VAL A 24 24.85 19.62 15.40
C VAL A 24 24.17 19.97 16.73
N PHE A 25 23.03 20.64 16.63
CA PHE A 25 22.17 21.00 17.75
C PHE A 25 20.78 20.47 17.45
N LYS A 26 20.28 19.53 18.25
CA LYS A 26 18.97 18.91 18.06
C LYS A 26 18.04 19.25 19.20
N GLY A 27 16.78 19.56 18.89
CA GLY A 27 15.75 19.84 19.89
C GLY A 27 15.91 21.19 20.59
N ILE A 28 16.24 22.28 19.88
CA ILE A 28 16.25 23.62 20.47
C ILE A 28 14.81 24.14 20.52
N PRO A 29 14.25 24.53 21.68
CA PRO A 29 12.91 25.09 21.75
C PRO A 29 12.90 26.49 21.11
N PHE A 30 11.96 26.72 20.19
CA PHE A 30 11.80 28.03 19.55
C PHE A 30 10.52 28.77 19.96
N ALA A 31 9.59 28.06 20.59
CA ALA A 31 8.34 28.60 21.13
C ALA A 31 8.01 27.94 22.49
N GLU A 32 7.05 28.51 23.23
CA GLU A 32 6.44 27.84 24.38
C GLU A 32 5.66 26.59 23.93
N PRO A 33 5.60 25.53 24.76
CA PRO A 33 4.77 24.36 24.49
C PRO A 33 3.30 24.72 24.21
N PRO A 34 2.71 24.29 23.09
CA PRO A 34 1.34 24.60 22.71
C PRO A 34 0.30 23.69 23.39
N ILE A 35 0.48 23.43 24.69
CA ILE A 35 -0.33 22.50 25.48
C ILE A 35 -1.41 23.22 26.31
N GLY A 36 -2.47 22.50 26.67
CA GLY A 36 -3.53 22.99 27.54
C GLY A 36 -4.16 24.30 27.03
N GLU A 37 -4.06 25.38 27.78
CA GLU A 37 -4.59 26.71 27.40
C GLU A 37 -3.93 27.32 26.15
N ASN A 38 -2.76 26.82 25.75
CA ASN A 38 -2.07 27.22 24.53
C ASN A 38 -2.44 26.34 23.31
N ARG A 39 -3.20 25.24 23.50
CA ARG A 39 -3.71 24.42 22.39
C ARG A 39 -4.65 25.27 21.52
N TRP A 40 -4.49 25.18 20.20
CA TRP A 40 -5.20 26.02 19.21
C TRP A 40 -5.06 27.53 19.48
N LYS A 41 -3.83 27.97 19.72
CA LYS A 41 -3.42 29.38 19.74
C LYS A 41 -2.13 29.57 18.96
N ALA A 42 -1.89 30.80 18.53
CA ALA A 42 -0.61 31.21 17.97
C ALA A 42 0.55 30.87 18.94
N PRO A 43 1.71 30.41 18.43
CA PRO A 43 2.86 30.09 19.26
C PRO A 43 3.35 31.33 20.00
N LYS A 44 3.68 31.15 21.28
CA LYS A 44 4.25 32.21 22.12
C LYS A 44 5.78 32.11 22.14
N PRO A 45 6.50 33.22 22.36
CA PRO A 45 7.96 33.18 22.53
C PRO A 45 8.37 32.20 23.64
N CYS A 46 9.42 31.43 23.41
CA CYS A 46 9.97 30.51 24.41
C CYS A 46 10.44 31.27 25.66
N LYS A 47 10.35 30.64 26.83
CA LYS A 47 10.91 31.19 28.08
C LYS A 47 12.43 31.06 28.09
N ASP A 48 13.08 32.02 28.74
CA ASP A 48 14.51 31.94 29.01
C ASP A 48 14.81 30.77 29.96
N TRP A 49 15.98 30.14 29.78
CA TRP A 49 16.47 29.09 30.67
C TRP A 49 17.78 29.51 31.36
N GLU A 50 17.93 29.10 32.62
CA GLU A 50 19.18 29.29 33.35
C GLU A 50 20.20 28.20 32.97
N GLY A 51 21.49 28.58 32.92
CA GLY A 51 22.56 27.64 32.60
C GLY A 51 22.70 27.35 31.11
N ILE A 52 22.93 26.08 30.76
CA ILE A 52 23.19 25.61 29.40
C ILE A 52 22.14 24.54 29.04
N TYR A 53 21.43 24.74 27.93
CA TYR A 53 20.52 23.74 27.35
C TYR A 53 21.27 22.77 26.45
N ASP A 54 21.13 21.47 26.71
CA ASP A 54 21.81 20.41 25.97
C ASP A 54 20.98 19.93 24.77
N ALA A 55 21.33 20.40 23.58
CA ALA A 55 20.64 20.12 22.32
C ALA A 55 21.25 18.88 21.62
N TYR A 56 21.14 17.71 22.26
CA TYR A 56 21.84 16.48 21.84
C TYR A 56 20.97 15.49 21.07
N LYS A 57 19.66 15.53 21.28
CA LYS A 57 18.69 14.58 20.71
C LYS A 57 17.56 15.35 20.04
N PHE A 58 16.92 14.73 19.07
CA PHE A 58 15.67 15.27 18.55
C PHE A 58 14.64 15.34 19.69
N ALA A 59 13.85 16.40 19.69
CA ALA A 59 12.74 16.56 20.62
C ALA A 59 11.50 15.77 20.10
N PRO A 60 10.43 15.64 20.90
CA PRO A 60 9.23 14.94 20.48
C PRO A 60 8.63 15.49 19.17
N ILE A 61 8.08 14.59 18.36
CA ILE A 61 7.38 14.95 17.12
C ILE A 61 5.95 15.41 17.44
N SER A 62 5.34 16.15 16.52
CA SER A 62 3.95 16.62 16.70
C SER A 62 2.99 15.43 16.76
N VAL A 63 1.90 15.60 17.51
CA VAL A 63 0.76 14.68 17.53
C VAL A 63 0.30 14.36 16.12
N GLN A 64 0.41 13.09 15.76
CA GLN A 64 0.07 12.49 14.46
C GLN A 64 -0.06 10.96 14.65
N ASP A 65 -0.52 10.24 13.63
CA ASP A 65 -0.49 8.77 13.64
C ASP A 65 0.94 8.24 13.85
N GLN A 66 1.08 7.09 14.50
CA GLN A 66 2.42 6.54 14.78
C GLN A 66 3.15 6.30 13.44
N PRO A 67 4.26 6.99 13.17
CA PRO A 67 4.99 6.82 11.92
C PRO A 67 5.67 5.45 11.87
N GLY A 68 5.91 4.94 10.66
CA GLY A 68 6.56 3.64 10.46
C GLY A 68 5.65 2.42 10.60
N ILE A 69 4.36 2.62 10.89
CA ILE A 69 3.35 1.54 10.93
C ILE A 69 2.61 1.51 9.59
N GLY A 70 2.65 0.38 8.89
CA GLY A 70 2.03 0.18 7.58
C GLY A 70 3.02 -0.33 6.53
N THR A 71 2.53 -0.58 5.31
CA THR A 71 3.31 -1.19 4.23
C THR A 71 3.34 -0.38 2.94
N ASP A 72 2.71 0.81 2.93
CA ASP A 72 2.90 1.74 1.82
C ASP A 72 4.35 2.25 1.80
N VAL A 73 4.75 2.79 0.64
CA VAL A 73 6.12 3.23 0.41
C VAL A 73 6.58 4.23 1.48
N TYR A 74 5.71 5.14 1.95
CA TYR A 74 6.06 6.18 2.90
C TYR A 74 6.30 5.65 4.32
N CYS A 75 5.61 4.57 4.73
CA CYS A 75 5.84 3.93 6.03
C CYS A 75 7.27 3.40 6.17
N LYS A 76 7.82 2.80 5.10
CA LYS A 76 9.17 2.22 5.11
C LYS A 76 10.27 3.23 4.76
N GLU A 77 9.96 4.20 3.90
CA GLU A 77 10.99 5.05 3.29
C GLU A 77 11.68 5.98 4.29
N TRP A 78 10.91 6.71 5.11
CA TRP A 78 11.43 7.89 5.84
C TRP A 78 11.77 7.63 7.31
N HIS A 79 11.36 6.47 7.83
CA HIS A 79 11.24 6.26 9.27
C HIS A 79 12.54 5.81 9.95
N VAL A 80 12.80 6.33 11.17
CA VAL A 80 14.10 6.18 11.86
C VAL A 80 14.01 5.32 13.12
N ASP A 81 12.90 5.41 13.86
CA ASP A 81 12.73 4.80 15.17
C ASP A 81 11.24 4.57 15.49
N PRO A 82 10.76 3.30 15.54
CA PRO A 82 9.35 3.00 15.80
C PRO A 82 8.85 3.53 17.14
N ASP A 83 9.75 3.79 18.09
CA ASP A 83 9.45 4.31 19.44
C ASP A 83 9.61 5.84 19.53
N ILE A 84 9.59 6.57 18.41
CA ILE A 84 9.75 8.02 18.40
C ILE A 84 8.68 8.71 19.27
N GLU A 85 9.13 9.58 20.18
CA GLU A 85 8.25 10.23 21.14
C GLU A 85 7.31 11.23 20.45
N ILE A 86 6.00 11.06 20.67
CA ILE A 86 4.94 11.96 20.16
C ILE A 86 4.43 12.82 21.32
N SER A 87 4.36 14.14 21.12
CA SER A 87 3.85 15.07 22.12
C SER A 87 3.26 16.33 21.49
N GLU A 88 2.39 17.01 22.23
CA GLU A 88 2.01 18.39 21.88
C GLU A 88 3.14 19.38 22.17
N ASP A 89 4.00 19.09 23.16
CA ASP A 89 5.24 19.83 23.38
C ASP A 89 6.26 19.43 22.31
N CYS A 90 6.09 20.01 21.11
CA CYS A 90 6.81 19.62 19.90
C CYS A 90 7.44 20.80 19.14
N LEU A 91 7.35 22.05 19.65
CA LEU A 91 7.84 23.24 18.94
C LEU A 91 9.35 23.47 19.12
N TYR A 92 10.11 22.57 18.50
CA TYR A 92 11.57 22.52 18.49
C TYR A 92 12.13 22.57 17.08
N LEU A 93 13.40 22.97 16.97
CA LEU A 93 14.15 22.98 15.72
C LEU A 93 15.54 22.39 15.90
N ASN A 94 16.19 22.08 14.78
CA ASN A 94 17.53 21.50 14.75
C ASN A 94 18.45 22.33 13.85
N VAL A 95 19.75 22.39 14.17
CA VAL A 95 20.74 23.19 13.42
C VAL A 95 21.99 22.35 13.13
N TRP A 96 22.40 22.32 11.86
CA TRP A 96 23.70 21.80 11.40
C TRP A 96 24.53 22.94 10.82
N THR A 97 25.78 23.07 11.27
CA THR A 97 26.68 24.13 10.81
C THR A 97 28.13 23.66 10.77
N ASN A 98 28.85 24.04 9.71
CA ASN A 98 30.30 23.90 9.63
C ASN A 98 31.06 25.20 9.98
N ALA A 99 30.35 26.24 10.44
CA ALA A 99 30.94 27.51 10.82
C ALA A 99 31.87 27.35 12.04
N LYS A 100 33.05 27.95 11.95
CA LYS A 100 34.06 28.01 13.00
C LYS A 100 33.76 29.13 13.99
N SER A 101 33.13 30.21 13.53
CA SER A 101 32.79 31.37 14.35
C SER A 101 31.44 31.99 13.96
N ALA A 102 30.94 32.91 14.77
CA ALA A 102 29.75 33.70 14.44
C ALA A 102 29.98 34.65 13.24
N ASP A 103 31.23 35.00 12.95
CA ASP A 103 31.59 35.93 11.87
C ASP A 103 31.63 35.28 10.48
N ASP A 104 31.50 33.96 10.39
CA ASP A 104 31.59 33.20 9.13
C ASP A 104 30.43 33.53 8.16
N LYS A 105 29.26 33.94 8.70
CA LYS A 105 28.06 34.38 7.94
C LYS A 105 27.69 33.46 6.76
N LEU A 106 27.46 32.19 7.06
CA LEU A 106 27.10 31.18 6.07
C LEU A 106 25.62 31.30 5.65
N PRO A 107 25.27 31.08 4.37
CA PRO A 107 23.88 31.07 3.92
C PRO A 107 23.04 30.01 4.65
N VAL A 108 21.77 30.31 4.91
CA VAL A 108 20.91 29.51 5.79
C VAL A 108 19.76 28.89 5.01
N LEU A 109 19.61 27.57 5.10
CA LEU A 109 18.44 26.82 4.66
C LEU A 109 17.52 26.58 5.86
N VAL A 110 16.25 26.98 5.76
CA VAL A 110 15.19 26.64 6.72
C VAL A 110 14.24 25.67 6.04
N TRP A 111 14.26 24.41 6.49
CA TRP A 111 13.50 23.30 5.95
C TRP A 111 12.17 23.10 6.69
N ILE A 112 11.09 22.98 5.92
CA ILE A 112 9.73 22.68 6.36
C ILE A 112 9.34 21.35 5.71
N PHE A 113 9.09 20.32 6.51
CA PHE A 113 8.79 18.97 6.01
C PHE A 113 7.35 18.83 5.48
N GLY A 114 7.13 17.81 4.65
CA GLY A 114 5.87 17.47 3.97
C GLY A 114 4.90 16.66 4.83
N GLY A 115 4.12 15.76 4.21
CA GLY A 115 3.20 14.84 4.90
C GLY A 115 1.73 15.29 4.95
N GLY A 116 1.25 16.01 3.94
CA GLY A 116 -0.18 16.36 3.80
C GLY A 116 -0.75 17.26 4.90
N PHE A 117 0.11 17.91 5.69
CA PHE A 117 -0.23 18.58 6.95
C PHE A 117 -0.76 17.65 8.06
N GLN A 118 -0.74 16.33 7.84
CA GLN A 118 -1.25 15.31 8.77
C GLN A 118 -0.12 14.57 9.48
N TRP A 119 0.97 14.35 8.74
CA TRP A 119 2.12 13.57 9.15
C TRP A 119 3.42 14.32 8.87
N GLY A 120 4.52 13.75 9.32
CA GLY A 120 5.87 14.19 9.05
C GLY A 120 6.60 14.73 10.28
N TYR A 121 7.93 14.71 10.25
CA TYR A 121 8.75 15.23 11.35
C TYR A 121 10.20 15.54 10.98
N THR A 122 10.84 16.41 11.76
CA THR A 122 12.22 16.90 11.49
C THR A 122 13.35 15.88 11.63
N ALA A 123 13.04 14.68 12.12
CA ALA A 123 14.01 13.62 12.38
C ALA A 123 14.05 12.53 11.29
N GLU A 124 13.20 12.62 10.26
CA GLU A 124 13.21 11.72 9.09
C GLU A 124 14.63 11.60 8.49
N MET A 125 14.96 10.40 8.01
CA MET A 125 16.35 9.99 7.74
C MET A 125 17.04 10.88 6.70
N GLU A 126 16.30 11.25 5.67
CA GLU A 126 16.69 12.06 4.54
C GLU A 126 16.90 13.53 4.94
N PHE A 127 16.30 14.03 6.03
CA PHE A 127 16.48 15.42 6.48
C PHE A 127 17.73 15.67 7.33
N ASN A 128 18.65 14.70 7.40
CA ASN A 128 19.91 14.94 8.08
C ASN A 128 20.74 16.00 7.32
N GLY A 129 20.80 17.20 7.89
CA GLY A 129 21.46 18.36 7.28
C GLY A 129 22.99 18.28 7.20
N GLU A 130 23.64 17.21 7.65
CA GLU A 130 25.10 17.14 7.71
C GLU A 130 25.76 17.20 6.33
N ASN A 131 25.22 16.49 5.33
CA ASN A 131 25.80 16.45 3.98
C ASN A 131 25.62 17.75 3.20
N LEU A 132 24.57 18.51 3.50
CA LEU A 132 24.39 19.88 3.02
C LEU A 132 25.29 20.87 3.78
N ALA A 133 25.42 20.75 5.11
CA ALA A 133 26.29 21.63 5.88
C ALA A 133 27.77 21.53 5.48
N LYS A 134 28.23 20.34 5.04
CA LYS A 134 29.56 20.15 4.43
C LYS A 134 29.80 21.03 3.20
N LYS A 135 28.72 21.40 2.48
CA LYS A 135 28.76 22.24 1.28
C LYS A 135 28.75 23.74 1.59
N GLY A 136 28.90 24.13 2.87
CA GLY A 136 29.11 25.52 3.29
C GLY A 136 27.84 26.32 3.49
N ILE A 137 26.76 25.66 3.93
CA ILE A 137 25.50 26.30 4.34
C ILE A 137 25.14 25.86 5.77
N VAL A 138 24.30 26.64 6.44
CA VAL A 138 23.66 26.23 7.70
C VAL A 138 22.30 25.62 7.37
N VAL A 139 22.01 24.44 7.91
CA VAL A 139 20.70 23.78 7.73
C VAL A 139 19.93 23.86 9.03
N VAL A 140 18.69 24.33 8.95
CA VAL A 140 17.73 24.36 10.05
C VAL A 140 16.50 23.56 9.66
N THR A 141 16.09 22.58 10.46
CA THR A 141 14.79 21.90 10.29
C THR A 141 13.84 22.35 11.39
N VAL A 142 12.61 22.74 11.03
CA VAL A 142 11.62 23.34 11.94
C VAL A 142 10.42 22.42 12.11
N ASN A 143 10.08 22.08 13.36
CA ASN A 143 8.88 21.31 13.67
C ASN A 143 7.64 22.19 13.82
N TYR A 144 6.47 21.67 13.46
CA TYR A 144 5.20 22.39 13.51
C TYR A 144 4.02 21.46 13.84
N ARG A 145 2.93 22.01 14.38
CA ARG A 145 1.72 21.22 14.69
C ARG A 145 1.00 20.73 13.44
N LEU A 146 0.46 19.52 13.49
CA LEU A 146 -0.19 18.81 12.38
C LEU A 146 -1.67 18.49 12.66
N GLY A 147 -2.40 18.10 11.61
CA GLY A 147 -3.78 17.61 11.65
C GLY A 147 -4.73 18.51 12.44
N ALA A 148 -5.65 17.90 13.20
CA ALA A 148 -6.57 18.62 14.07
C ALA A 148 -5.87 19.49 15.13
N ILE A 149 -4.64 19.18 15.54
CA ILE A 149 -3.90 19.99 16.53
C ILE A 149 -3.34 21.27 15.90
N GLY A 150 -2.92 21.22 14.63
CA GLY A 150 -2.33 22.33 13.90
C GLY A 150 -3.31 23.17 13.07
N PHE A 151 -4.42 22.60 12.62
CA PHE A 151 -5.25 23.18 11.56
C PHE A 151 -6.77 23.13 11.83
N LEU A 152 -7.20 22.75 13.04
CA LEU A 152 -8.60 22.87 13.43
C LEU A 152 -9.07 24.33 13.29
N SER A 153 -10.25 24.49 12.68
CA SER A 153 -10.97 25.76 12.57
C SER A 153 -12.33 25.63 13.23
N HIS A 154 -12.69 26.54 14.13
CA HIS A 154 -13.98 26.50 14.83
C HIS A 154 -14.47 27.93 15.10
N PRO A 155 -15.79 28.23 15.05
CA PRO A 155 -16.30 29.58 15.26
C PRO A 155 -15.86 30.24 16.58
N ASP A 156 -15.76 29.45 17.65
CA ASP A 156 -15.28 29.95 18.95
C ASP A 156 -13.81 30.38 18.92
N LEU A 157 -12.95 29.75 18.11
CA LEU A 157 -11.55 30.16 17.94
C LEU A 157 -11.46 31.50 17.22
N PHE A 158 -12.28 31.70 16.18
CA PHE A 158 -12.41 32.99 15.48
C PHE A 158 -12.90 34.11 16.40
N LYS A 159 -13.72 33.77 17.41
CA LYS A 159 -14.22 34.72 18.40
C LYS A 159 -13.21 35.00 19.51
N GLU A 160 -12.47 33.98 19.94
CA GLU A 160 -11.46 34.09 21.01
C GLU A 160 -10.22 34.87 20.55
N SER A 161 -9.73 34.59 19.34
CA SER A 161 -8.44 35.11 18.82
C SER A 161 -8.55 35.61 17.37
N PRO A 162 -9.25 36.73 17.11
CA PRO A 162 -9.52 37.20 15.75
C PRO A 162 -8.27 37.53 14.93
N ASP A 163 -7.14 37.81 15.58
CA ASP A 163 -5.85 38.12 14.92
C ASP A 163 -5.00 36.87 14.61
N ALA A 164 -5.41 35.68 15.07
CA ALA A 164 -4.78 34.39 14.77
C ALA A 164 -5.74 33.22 15.07
N PRO A 165 -6.86 33.10 14.33
CA PRO A 165 -7.95 32.21 14.69
C PRO A 165 -7.78 30.75 14.24
N ALA A 166 -6.86 30.51 13.28
CA ALA A 166 -6.62 29.23 12.64
C ALA A 166 -5.16 29.12 12.16
N ASN A 167 -4.85 28.12 11.33
CA ASN A 167 -3.54 27.95 10.68
C ASN A 167 -2.36 27.86 11.66
N PHE A 168 -2.57 27.27 12.84
CA PHE A 168 -1.58 27.25 13.91
C PHE A 168 -0.26 26.60 13.49
N GLY A 169 -0.30 25.55 12.66
CA GLY A 169 0.91 24.94 12.08
C GLY A 169 1.73 25.92 11.22
N LEU A 170 1.10 26.76 10.38
CA LEU A 170 1.81 27.79 9.61
C LEU A 170 2.38 28.90 10.51
N LEU A 171 1.67 29.23 11.60
CA LEU A 171 2.16 30.18 12.59
C LEU A 171 3.37 29.63 13.35
N ASP A 172 3.42 28.32 13.62
CA ASP A 172 4.58 27.63 14.21
C ASP A 172 5.79 27.72 13.28
N GLN A 173 5.61 27.41 12.01
CA GLN A 173 6.66 27.56 10.98
C GLN A 173 7.17 29.00 10.92
N GLN A 174 6.28 30.00 10.92
CA GLN A 174 6.67 31.41 10.95
C GLN A 174 7.46 31.75 12.23
N ALA A 175 7.05 31.23 13.39
CA ALA A 175 7.77 31.45 14.64
C ALA A 175 9.18 30.84 14.58
N GLY A 176 9.35 29.67 13.97
CA GLY A 176 10.65 29.06 13.68
C GLY A 176 11.50 29.93 12.75
N ILE A 177 10.96 30.43 11.64
CA ILE A 177 11.67 31.34 10.72
C ILE A 177 12.09 32.62 11.45
N LYS A 178 11.20 33.21 12.26
CA LYS A 178 11.50 34.40 13.08
C LYS A 178 12.60 34.11 14.11
N TRP A 179 12.60 32.93 14.72
CA TRP A 179 13.67 32.50 15.63
C TRP A 179 15.00 32.41 14.89
N VAL A 180 15.03 31.81 13.69
CA VAL A 180 16.24 31.74 12.85
C VAL A 180 16.76 33.13 12.55
N LYS A 181 15.91 34.06 12.10
CA LYS A 181 16.29 35.45 11.81
C LYS A 181 16.96 36.14 13.01
N ARG A 182 16.51 35.86 14.24
CA ARG A 182 17.05 36.47 15.46
C ARG A 182 18.32 35.77 15.98
N ASN A 183 18.46 34.46 15.79
CA ASN A 183 19.45 33.67 16.53
C ASN A 183 20.55 33.04 15.65
N ILE A 184 20.34 32.88 14.34
CA ILE A 184 21.22 32.04 13.51
C ILE A 184 22.66 32.58 13.37
N ALA A 185 22.84 33.90 13.56
CA ALA A 185 24.16 34.54 13.64
C ALA A 185 25.06 33.90 14.72
N ALA A 186 24.50 33.51 15.86
CA ALA A 186 25.26 32.84 16.92
C ALA A 186 25.79 31.46 16.50
N PHE A 187 25.16 30.83 15.50
CA PHE A 187 25.59 29.55 14.91
C PHE A 187 26.52 29.74 13.71
N GLY A 188 26.84 30.99 13.35
CA GLY A 188 27.63 31.37 12.18
C GLY A 188 26.84 31.45 10.88
N GLY A 189 25.51 31.41 10.93
CA GLY A 189 24.65 31.65 9.77
C GLY A 189 24.43 33.15 9.52
N ASP A 190 24.12 33.50 8.28
CA ASP A 190 23.78 34.87 7.88
C ASP A 190 22.26 35.09 7.97
N PRO A 191 21.77 35.90 8.93
CA PRO A 191 20.35 36.17 9.04
C PRO A 191 19.80 36.93 7.83
N ASP A 192 20.64 37.56 7.01
CA ASP A 192 20.22 38.31 5.81
C ASP A 192 20.35 37.48 4.51
N ASN A 193 20.65 36.19 4.63
CA ASN A 193 20.72 35.25 3.53
C ASN A 193 20.02 33.92 3.88
N ILE A 194 18.70 33.99 4.02
CA ILE A 194 17.84 32.86 4.38
C ILE A 194 17.07 32.36 3.15
N THR A 195 17.08 31.05 2.94
CA THR A 195 16.20 30.33 2.01
C THR A 195 15.21 29.51 2.80
N ILE A 196 13.91 29.71 2.60
CA ILE A 196 12.89 28.76 3.07
C ILE A 196 12.67 27.69 2.01
N ALA A 197 12.56 26.44 2.42
CA ALA A 197 12.40 25.32 1.53
C ALA A 197 11.47 24.27 2.14
N GLY A 198 10.72 23.58 1.29
CA GLY A 198 9.90 22.47 1.72
C GLY A 198 9.43 21.61 0.56
N GLN A 199 8.92 20.44 0.89
CA GLN A 199 8.41 19.46 -0.06
C GLN A 199 6.96 19.09 0.24
N SER A 200 6.15 18.80 -0.80
CA SER A 200 4.73 18.44 -0.64
C SER A 200 3.96 19.51 0.14
N ALA A 201 3.27 19.16 1.23
CA ALA A 201 2.65 20.10 2.17
C ALA A 201 3.64 21.14 2.75
N GLY A 202 4.92 20.81 2.92
CA GLY A 202 5.98 21.75 3.28
C GLY A 202 6.30 22.72 2.14
N GLY A 203 6.21 22.28 0.89
CA GLY A 203 6.28 23.15 -0.28
C GLY A 203 5.05 24.06 -0.38
N GLY A 204 3.85 23.52 -0.12
CA GLY A 204 2.62 24.30 0.05
C GLY A 204 2.72 25.31 1.20
N SER A 205 3.42 24.98 2.27
CA SER A 205 3.74 25.91 3.36
C SER A 205 4.63 27.06 2.89
N VAL A 206 5.67 26.77 2.09
CA VAL A 206 6.50 27.80 1.46
C VAL A 206 5.66 28.71 0.56
N LEU A 207 4.74 28.16 -0.24
CA LEU A 207 3.83 28.95 -1.07
C LEU A 207 2.94 29.87 -0.21
N ASN A 208 2.39 29.38 0.91
CA ASN A 208 1.65 30.20 1.86
C ASN A 208 2.52 31.29 2.52
N HIS A 209 3.78 31.01 2.84
CA HIS A 209 4.71 32.02 3.35
C HIS A 209 5.10 33.06 2.30
N LEU A 210 5.11 32.70 1.01
CA LEU A 210 5.33 33.63 -0.10
C LEU A 210 4.18 34.63 -0.24
N THR A 211 2.94 34.22 0.07
CA THR A 211 1.75 35.05 -0.10
C THR A 211 1.22 35.66 1.19
N SER A 212 1.76 35.26 2.35
CA SER A 212 1.43 35.86 3.64
C SER A 212 2.25 37.12 3.90
N GLU A 213 1.58 38.28 3.95
CA GLU A 213 2.19 39.59 4.21
C GLU A 213 3.08 39.60 5.47
N SER A 214 2.68 38.86 6.51
CA SER A 214 3.40 38.80 7.79
C SER A 214 4.70 38.00 7.73
N SER A 215 4.90 37.20 6.68
CA SER A 215 6.09 36.38 6.43
C SER A 215 7.08 37.05 5.46
N ILE A 216 6.59 37.94 4.58
CA ILE A 216 7.43 38.62 3.59
C ILE A 216 8.52 39.43 4.29
N GLY A 217 9.77 39.27 3.81
CA GLY A 217 10.95 39.92 4.37
C GLY A 217 11.67 39.13 5.47
N LEU A 218 11.13 37.98 5.89
CA LEU A 218 11.83 37.07 6.81
C LEU A 218 12.88 36.17 6.12
N TYR A 219 12.78 36.04 4.81
CA TYR A 219 13.65 35.22 3.96
C TYR A 219 13.97 35.96 2.66
N ASN A 220 14.93 35.42 1.92
CA ASN A 220 15.49 36.03 0.71
C ASN A 220 15.26 35.18 -0.56
N LYS A 221 14.95 33.89 -0.40
CA LYS A 221 14.77 32.89 -1.47
C LYS A 221 13.80 31.80 -1.03
N ALA A 222 13.20 31.12 -2.01
CA ALA A 222 12.28 30.03 -1.75
C ALA A 222 12.57 28.79 -2.62
N ILE A 223 12.35 27.60 -2.05
CA ILE A 223 12.37 26.34 -2.79
C ILE A 223 11.08 25.58 -2.51
N ILE A 224 10.36 25.18 -3.56
CA ILE A 224 9.07 24.50 -3.48
C ILE A 224 9.17 23.18 -4.23
N LEU A 225 9.51 22.09 -3.54
CA LEU A 225 9.61 20.76 -4.16
C LEU A 225 8.23 20.11 -4.16
N SER A 226 7.67 19.79 -5.33
CA SER A 226 6.37 19.10 -5.45
C SER A 226 5.22 19.72 -4.62
N GLY A 227 5.23 21.06 -4.45
CA GLY A 227 4.36 21.76 -3.50
C GLY A 227 3.38 22.77 -4.11
N ILE A 228 3.51 23.06 -5.41
CA ILE A 228 2.51 23.81 -6.18
C ILE A 228 1.62 22.78 -6.87
N ILE A 229 0.50 22.41 -6.24
CA ILE A 229 -0.37 21.33 -6.71
C ILE A 229 -1.67 21.94 -7.22
N GLN A 230 -1.94 21.80 -8.53
CA GLN A 230 -3.20 22.17 -9.16
C GLN A 230 -3.57 21.13 -10.21
N PHE A 231 -4.81 20.65 -10.18
CA PHE A 231 -5.30 19.66 -11.13
C PHE A 231 -6.06 20.36 -12.25
N PRO A 232 -5.76 20.06 -13.53
CA PRO A 232 -6.45 20.70 -14.64
C PRO A 232 -7.87 20.17 -14.86
N TYR A 233 -8.21 18.98 -14.33
CA TYR A 233 -9.49 18.32 -14.58
C TYR A 233 -10.36 18.15 -13.32
N ILE A 234 -9.82 18.46 -12.13
CA ILE A 234 -10.46 18.23 -10.83
C ILE A 234 -10.44 19.55 -10.04
N LYS A 235 -11.57 19.92 -9.43
CA LYS A 235 -11.71 21.18 -8.66
C LYS A 235 -11.63 21.02 -7.14
N ASP A 236 -12.00 19.84 -6.61
CA ASP A 236 -12.15 19.60 -5.16
C ASP A 236 -11.02 18.74 -4.56
N PHE A 237 -9.76 19.16 -4.73
CA PHE A 237 -8.63 18.51 -4.08
C PHE A 237 -8.70 18.66 -2.54
N VAL A 238 -8.46 17.59 -1.78
CA VAL A 238 -8.69 17.56 -0.32
C VAL A 238 -7.88 18.60 0.47
N MET A 239 -6.73 19.04 -0.05
CA MET A 239 -5.88 20.07 0.56
C MET A 239 -6.06 21.46 -0.05
N SER A 240 -7.05 21.66 -0.92
CA SER A 240 -7.39 22.99 -1.42
C SER A 240 -7.83 23.89 -0.25
N PRO A 241 -7.36 25.15 -0.18
CA PRO A 241 -7.70 26.05 0.93
C PRO A 241 -9.21 26.31 0.99
N ARG A 242 -9.80 26.05 2.15
CA ARG A 242 -11.24 26.23 2.38
C ARG A 242 -11.57 27.62 2.90
N THR A 243 -12.81 28.05 2.70
CA THR A 243 -13.33 29.29 3.31
C THR A 243 -13.54 29.10 4.82
N VAL A 244 -13.68 30.22 5.55
CA VAL A 244 -13.96 30.20 7.01
C VAL A 244 -15.18 29.35 7.35
N ASP A 245 -16.30 29.57 6.64
CA ASP A 245 -17.57 28.91 6.94
C ASP A 245 -17.46 27.40 6.73
N ASP A 246 -16.85 26.97 5.61
CA ASP A 246 -16.66 25.56 5.30
C ASP A 246 -15.73 24.87 6.31
N ALA A 247 -14.55 25.43 6.56
CA ALA A 247 -13.60 24.88 7.52
C ALA A 247 -14.17 24.82 8.95
N CYS A 248 -14.91 25.83 9.37
CA CYS A 248 -15.58 25.86 10.67
C CYS A 248 -16.70 24.81 10.78
N SER A 249 -17.40 24.51 9.68
CA SER A 249 -18.45 23.48 9.69
C SER A 249 -17.89 22.09 10.06
N TYR A 250 -16.72 21.73 9.51
CA TYR A 250 -16.01 20.50 9.86
C TYR A 250 -15.47 20.53 11.29
N GLY A 251 -14.99 21.67 11.78
CA GLY A 251 -14.60 21.81 13.19
C GLY A 251 -15.76 21.59 14.16
N VAL A 252 -16.96 22.07 13.83
CA VAL A 252 -18.17 21.83 14.64
C VAL A 252 -18.52 20.35 14.64
N LYS A 253 -18.56 19.70 13.47
CA LYS A 253 -18.78 18.24 13.36
C LYS A 253 -17.75 17.44 14.16
N PHE A 254 -16.48 17.86 14.10
CA PHE A 254 -15.42 17.21 14.86
C PHE A 254 -15.60 17.38 16.37
N PHE A 255 -16.07 18.54 16.84
CA PHE A 255 -16.42 18.74 18.25
C PHE A 255 -17.59 17.85 18.69
N GLU A 256 -18.60 17.65 17.83
CA GLU A 256 -19.67 16.69 18.08
C GLU A 256 -19.12 15.26 18.24
N LYS A 257 -18.17 14.87 17.38
CA LYS A 257 -17.49 13.56 17.46
C LYS A 257 -16.70 13.40 18.75
N LEU A 258 -16.00 14.45 19.19
CA LEU A 258 -15.27 14.48 20.46
C LEU A 258 -16.19 14.51 21.69
N GLY A 259 -17.50 14.73 21.52
CA GLY A 259 -18.47 14.83 22.61
C GLY A 259 -18.37 16.11 23.43
N VAL A 260 -17.86 17.19 22.84
CA VAL A 260 -17.64 18.51 23.49
C VAL A 260 -18.42 19.61 22.78
N LYS A 261 -18.68 20.72 23.47
CA LYS A 261 -19.45 21.85 22.93
C LYS A 261 -18.66 23.15 22.82
N THR A 262 -17.52 23.21 23.49
CA THR A 262 -16.72 24.44 23.62
C THR A 262 -15.24 24.14 23.46
N VAL A 263 -14.48 25.14 23.04
CA VAL A 263 -13.02 25.04 22.93
C VAL A 263 -12.39 24.77 24.29
N GLU A 264 -12.94 25.35 25.37
CA GLU A 264 -12.45 25.13 26.74
C GLU A 264 -12.63 23.69 27.23
N GLU A 265 -13.68 23.00 26.79
CA GLU A 265 -13.86 21.56 27.05
C GLU A 265 -12.88 20.73 26.20
N ALA A 266 -12.78 21.05 24.92
CA ALA A 266 -11.93 20.35 23.97
C ALA A 266 -10.43 20.46 24.33
N ARG A 267 -9.97 21.60 24.87
CA ARG A 267 -8.59 21.79 25.37
C ARG A 267 -8.22 20.92 26.57
N LYS A 268 -9.20 20.37 27.29
CA LYS A 268 -8.98 19.47 28.44
C LYS A 268 -8.86 18.01 28.05
N LEU A 269 -9.20 17.66 26.80
CA LEU A 269 -9.08 16.28 26.31
C LEU A 269 -7.61 15.91 26.15
N ASP A 270 -7.32 14.62 26.31
CA ASP A 270 -6.00 14.08 26.03
C ASP A 270 -5.67 14.18 24.53
N ALA A 271 -4.41 14.46 24.20
CA ALA A 271 -4.01 14.64 22.81
C ALA A 271 -4.05 13.34 21.99
N ALA A 272 -3.77 12.19 22.61
CA ALA A 272 -3.89 10.89 21.96
C ALA A 272 -5.35 10.55 21.65
N PHE A 273 -6.28 10.91 22.55
CA PHE A 273 -7.72 10.78 22.28
C PHE A 273 -8.17 11.64 21.09
N ILE A 274 -7.73 12.92 21.03
CA ILE A 274 -8.05 13.78 19.88
C ILE A 274 -7.49 13.19 18.59
N ARG A 275 -6.25 12.68 18.62
CA ARG A 275 -5.62 12.03 17.47
C ARG A 275 -6.44 10.84 16.98
N GLU A 276 -6.85 9.94 17.88
CA GLU A 276 -7.62 8.74 17.53
C GLU A 276 -9.00 9.07 16.96
N GLU A 277 -9.72 10.02 17.56
CA GLU A 277 -11.01 10.47 17.02
C GLU A 277 -10.84 11.23 15.70
N TYR A 278 -9.74 11.94 15.52
CA TYR A 278 -9.44 12.59 14.25
C TYR A 278 -9.15 11.58 13.14
N ALA A 279 -8.38 10.52 13.42
CA ALA A 279 -8.13 9.45 12.46
C ALA A 279 -9.45 8.86 11.93
N LYS A 280 -10.38 8.52 12.84
CA LYS A 280 -11.73 8.03 12.48
C LYS A 280 -12.54 9.07 11.71
N PHE A 281 -12.49 10.34 12.12
CA PHE A 281 -13.23 11.43 11.48
C PHE A 281 -12.77 11.63 10.03
N ARG A 282 -11.46 11.61 9.81
CA ARG A 282 -10.84 11.76 8.50
C ARG A 282 -11.26 10.64 7.54
N GLU A 283 -11.31 9.40 8.02
CA GLU A 283 -11.82 8.26 7.25
C GLU A 283 -13.31 8.40 6.94
N SER A 284 -14.15 8.74 7.93
CA SER A 284 -15.60 8.80 7.73
C SER A 284 -16.08 9.98 6.89
N GLU A 285 -15.37 11.12 6.92
CA GLU A 285 -15.79 12.35 6.23
C GLU A 285 -14.94 12.66 4.98
N GLY A 286 -13.89 11.87 4.70
CA GLY A 286 -12.95 12.14 3.60
C GLY A 286 -12.27 13.51 3.71
N PHE A 287 -11.93 13.93 4.94
CA PHE A 287 -11.55 15.33 5.23
C PHE A 287 -10.23 15.47 5.99
N PHE A 288 -9.37 16.38 5.52
CA PHE A 288 -8.12 16.74 6.20
C PHE A 288 -8.21 18.16 6.79
N PHE A 289 -7.85 18.30 8.07
CA PHE A 289 -7.52 19.63 8.62
C PHE A 289 -6.20 20.11 8.00
N THR A 290 -6.31 21.10 7.11
CA THR A 290 -5.23 21.69 6.31
C THR A 290 -5.30 23.22 6.39
N PRO A 291 -4.31 23.97 5.86
CA PRO A 291 -4.40 25.42 5.80
C PRO A 291 -5.69 25.93 5.15
N MET A 292 -6.26 26.99 5.71
CA MET A 292 -7.52 27.56 5.25
C MET A 292 -7.45 29.09 5.14
N ILE A 293 -8.33 29.68 4.33
CA ILE A 293 -8.43 31.14 4.11
C ILE A 293 -9.02 31.81 5.36
N ASP A 294 -8.17 32.09 6.35
CA ASP A 294 -8.57 32.69 7.63
C ASP A 294 -8.80 34.21 7.56
N ASN A 295 -8.53 34.83 6.40
CA ASN A 295 -8.55 36.27 6.18
C ASN A 295 -7.55 37.05 7.06
N VAL A 296 -6.55 36.38 7.64
CA VAL A 296 -5.52 36.98 8.50
C VAL A 296 -4.13 36.59 8.01
N PHE A 297 -3.74 35.33 8.15
CA PHE A 297 -2.47 34.81 7.65
C PHE A 297 -2.57 34.48 6.16
N ILE A 298 -3.70 33.90 5.73
CA ILE A 298 -4.04 33.56 4.35
C ILE A 298 -5.24 34.41 3.94
N LYS A 299 -5.04 35.34 3.01
CA LYS A 299 -6.07 36.29 2.57
C LYS A 299 -6.95 35.78 1.43
N ASP A 300 -6.45 34.84 0.65
CA ASP A 300 -7.09 34.23 -0.50
C ASP A 300 -6.29 32.95 -0.85
N ASP A 301 -6.69 32.21 -1.88
CA ASP A 301 -5.92 31.06 -2.38
C ASP A 301 -4.46 31.47 -2.70
N PRO A 302 -3.45 30.77 -2.16
CA PRO A 302 -2.06 31.17 -2.30
C PRO A 302 -1.52 30.96 -3.73
N PHE A 303 -2.04 30.02 -4.51
CA PHE A 303 -1.70 29.88 -5.92
C PHE A 303 -2.25 31.07 -6.72
N LYS A 304 -3.52 31.45 -6.47
CA LYS A 304 -4.13 32.65 -7.07
C LYS A 304 -3.34 33.92 -6.73
N LEU A 305 -2.99 34.13 -5.46
CA LEU A 305 -2.20 35.30 -5.03
C LEU A 305 -0.83 35.33 -5.71
N PHE A 306 -0.21 34.17 -5.94
CA PHE A 306 1.03 34.07 -6.70
C PHE A 306 0.84 34.55 -8.15
N LEU A 307 -0.18 34.06 -8.86
CA LEU A 307 -0.49 34.48 -10.23
C LEU A 307 -0.82 35.98 -10.35
N GLU A 308 -1.45 36.56 -9.32
CA GLU A 308 -1.75 38.00 -9.25
C GLU A 308 -0.51 38.87 -8.94
N GLY A 309 0.67 38.26 -8.71
CA GLY A 309 1.88 38.98 -8.30
C GLY A 309 1.84 39.49 -6.86
N LYS A 310 0.90 39.00 -6.03
CA LYS A 310 0.74 39.35 -4.61
C LYS A 310 1.52 38.39 -3.71
N HIS A 311 2.81 38.25 -4.00
CA HIS A 311 3.70 37.34 -3.27
C HIS A 311 5.08 37.99 -3.06
N ALA A 312 5.95 37.33 -2.31
CA ALA A 312 7.32 37.77 -2.15
C ALA A 312 8.09 37.67 -3.48
N HIS A 313 8.68 38.78 -3.89
CA HIS A 313 9.49 38.86 -5.11
C HIS A 313 10.93 38.41 -4.87
N VAL A 314 11.12 37.09 -4.71
CA VAL A 314 12.42 36.43 -4.44
C VAL A 314 12.73 35.36 -5.50
N PRO A 315 14.00 34.96 -5.71
CA PRO A 315 14.31 33.80 -6.55
C PRO A 315 13.62 32.53 -6.03
N VAL A 316 13.12 31.71 -6.97
CA VAL A 316 12.39 30.46 -6.66
C VAL A 316 12.98 29.28 -7.41
N MET A 317 13.14 28.15 -6.73
CA MET A 317 13.38 26.84 -7.36
C MET A 317 12.15 25.96 -7.10
N SER A 318 11.67 25.25 -8.12
CA SER A 318 10.49 24.37 -7.99
C SER A 318 10.57 23.22 -8.98
N GLY A 319 9.87 22.14 -8.73
CA GLY A 319 9.82 21.02 -9.66
C GLY A 319 8.99 19.87 -9.16
N ASN A 320 9.07 18.75 -9.86
CA ASN A 320 8.32 17.53 -9.59
C ASN A 320 9.14 16.28 -9.87
N THR A 321 8.77 15.18 -9.23
CA THR A 321 9.15 13.84 -9.69
C THR A 321 8.29 13.44 -10.90
N TYR A 322 8.74 12.48 -11.70
CA TYR A 322 8.11 12.21 -12.99
C TYR A 322 6.73 11.54 -12.86
N ASP A 323 6.58 10.61 -11.91
CA ASP A 323 5.40 9.75 -11.76
C ASP A 323 4.40 10.24 -10.68
N GLU A 324 4.59 11.42 -10.10
CA GLU A 324 3.71 11.95 -9.06
C GLU A 324 2.47 12.68 -9.60
N PHE A 325 1.34 12.50 -8.89
CA PHE A 325 0.07 13.19 -9.15
C PHE A 325 -0.32 13.29 -10.64
N PRO A 326 -0.41 12.16 -11.36
CA PRO A 326 -0.98 12.18 -12.70
C PRO A 326 -2.44 12.67 -12.65
N SER A 327 -2.83 13.45 -13.64
CA SER A 327 -4.20 13.91 -13.84
C SER A 327 -4.69 13.46 -15.20
N PHE A 328 -5.88 12.87 -15.23
CA PHE A 328 -6.51 12.30 -16.42
C PHE A 328 -8.03 12.49 -16.32
N ILE A 329 -8.69 12.39 -17.47
CA ILE A 329 -10.16 12.35 -17.54
C ILE A 329 -10.55 10.88 -17.63
N PHE A 330 -11.16 10.36 -16.56
CA PHE A 330 -11.76 9.02 -16.60
C PHE A 330 -13.00 9.03 -17.50
N ALA A 331 -13.08 8.11 -18.45
CA ALA A 331 -14.24 7.95 -19.32
C ALA A 331 -14.41 6.52 -19.83
N ASP A 332 -15.63 6.01 -19.79
CA ASP A 332 -15.96 4.63 -20.18
C ASP A 332 -15.99 4.43 -21.71
N SER A 333 -16.12 5.53 -22.46
CA SER A 333 -16.09 5.54 -23.91
C SER A 333 -15.53 6.86 -24.45
N LYS A 334 -15.26 6.91 -25.75
CA LYS A 334 -14.84 8.14 -26.41
C LYS A 334 -15.93 9.22 -26.33
N GLU A 335 -17.20 8.86 -26.47
CA GLU A 335 -18.32 9.79 -26.36
C GLU A 335 -18.43 10.37 -24.95
N ASP A 336 -18.21 9.56 -23.91
CA ASP A 336 -18.16 10.02 -22.52
C ASP A 336 -16.96 10.95 -22.27
N PHE A 337 -15.79 10.62 -22.82
CA PHE A 337 -14.61 11.49 -22.78
C PHE A 337 -14.89 12.86 -23.42
N GLU A 338 -15.48 12.89 -24.61
CA GLU A 338 -15.84 14.14 -25.28
C GLU A 338 -16.88 14.95 -24.49
N ALA A 339 -17.83 14.28 -23.82
CA ALA A 339 -18.80 14.93 -22.94
C ALA A 339 -18.15 15.56 -21.72
N LYS A 340 -17.27 14.83 -21.02
CA LYS A 340 -16.52 15.33 -19.85
C LYS A 340 -15.54 16.44 -20.22
N ALA A 341 -14.88 16.34 -21.37
CA ALA A 341 -14.07 17.43 -21.91
C ALA A 341 -14.90 18.70 -22.15
N ARG A 342 -16.15 18.57 -22.60
CA ARG A 342 -17.08 19.71 -22.75
C ARG A 342 -17.53 20.29 -21.42
N GLU A 343 -17.69 19.46 -20.39
CA GLU A 343 -17.97 19.91 -19.03
C GLU A 343 -16.81 20.70 -18.44
N ILE A 344 -15.58 20.19 -18.59
CA ILE A 344 -14.36 20.79 -18.03
C ILE A 344 -13.98 22.08 -18.77
N PHE A 345 -13.96 22.06 -20.11
CA PHE A 345 -13.41 23.17 -20.91
C PHE A 345 -14.46 24.10 -21.53
N GLY A 346 -15.74 23.74 -21.47
CA GLY A 346 -16.84 24.52 -22.06
C GLY A 346 -16.58 24.86 -23.53
N SER A 347 -16.57 26.16 -23.85
CA SER A 347 -16.34 26.65 -25.21
C SER A 347 -14.99 26.30 -25.83
N LYS A 348 -14.01 25.86 -25.03
CA LYS A 348 -12.66 25.47 -25.47
C LYS A 348 -12.50 23.97 -25.67
N ALA A 349 -13.55 23.19 -25.45
CA ALA A 349 -13.47 21.74 -25.54
C ALA A 349 -13.10 21.25 -26.95
N ASP A 350 -13.57 21.90 -28.01
CA ASP A 350 -13.20 21.50 -29.38
C ASP A 350 -11.70 21.75 -29.65
N ASP A 351 -11.14 22.84 -29.10
CA ASP A 351 -9.69 23.10 -29.17
C ASP A 351 -8.92 22.03 -28.40
N PHE A 352 -9.33 21.73 -27.16
CA PHE A 352 -8.75 20.65 -26.34
C PHE A 352 -8.76 19.30 -27.07
N LEU A 353 -9.93 18.91 -27.58
CA LEU A 353 -10.14 17.65 -28.28
C LEU A 353 -9.37 17.57 -29.60
N SER A 354 -8.94 18.70 -30.17
CA SER A 354 -8.12 18.73 -31.38
C SER A 354 -6.67 18.30 -31.16
N PHE A 355 -6.17 18.32 -29.91
CA PHE A 355 -4.82 17.91 -29.59
C PHE A 355 -4.67 16.38 -29.62
N PRO A 356 -3.70 15.83 -30.37
CA PRO A 356 -3.42 14.39 -30.34
C PRO A 356 -3.14 13.85 -28.93
N GLU A 357 -2.50 14.65 -28.07
CA GLU A 357 -2.19 14.31 -26.69
C GLU A 357 -3.44 14.15 -25.82
N ALA A 358 -4.48 14.98 -26.04
CA ALA A 358 -5.75 14.85 -25.34
C ALA A 358 -6.46 13.53 -25.69
N GLN A 359 -6.29 13.06 -26.94
CA GLN A 359 -6.92 11.84 -27.44
C GLN A 359 -6.20 10.56 -27.00
N LYS A 360 -5.00 10.64 -26.42
CA LYS A 360 -4.29 9.46 -25.90
C LYS A 360 -4.98 8.94 -24.65
N ASN A 361 -5.09 7.62 -24.56
CA ASN A 361 -5.62 6.94 -23.39
C ASN A 361 -4.82 5.69 -23.02
N ILE A 362 -4.89 5.32 -21.74
CA ILE A 362 -4.48 4.03 -21.20
C ILE A 362 -5.70 3.50 -20.45
N GLY A 363 -6.32 2.42 -20.94
CA GLY A 363 -7.63 1.99 -20.45
C GLY A 363 -8.68 3.10 -20.57
N ASN A 364 -9.35 3.42 -19.46
CA ASN A 364 -10.35 4.48 -19.34
C ASN A 364 -9.78 5.87 -18.99
N MET A 365 -8.45 6.03 -18.97
CA MET A 365 -7.78 7.27 -18.56
C MET A 365 -7.33 8.07 -19.79
N TYR A 366 -7.99 9.18 -20.09
CA TYR A 366 -7.67 10.06 -21.22
C TYR A 366 -6.86 11.28 -20.81
N ALA A 367 -6.12 11.86 -21.76
CA ALA A 367 -5.46 13.15 -21.62
C ALA A 367 -4.52 13.27 -20.40
N SER A 368 -3.77 12.21 -20.11
CA SER A 368 -2.87 12.16 -18.94
C SER A 368 -1.82 13.27 -18.98
N VAL A 369 -1.71 14.02 -17.87
CA VAL A 369 -0.74 15.09 -17.65
C VAL A 369 -0.19 15.05 -16.22
N ARG A 370 0.99 15.63 -16.01
CA ARG A 370 1.61 15.76 -14.67
C ARG A 370 1.09 17.04 -14.01
N ALA A 371 0.20 16.91 -13.02
CA ALA A 371 -0.51 18.04 -12.44
C ALA A 371 0.45 19.12 -11.88
N ILE A 372 1.49 18.69 -11.15
CA ILE A 372 2.48 19.60 -10.54
C ILE A 372 3.33 20.30 -11.61
N GLU A 373 3.74 19.61 -12.67
CA GLU A 373 4.44 20.25 -13.79
C GLU A 373 3.60 21.39 -14.37
N CYS A 374 2.33 21.11 -14.69
CA CYS A 374 1.42 22.12 -15.24
C CYS A 374 1.26 23.30 -14.28
N ALA A 375 1.10 23.05 -12.98
CA ALA A 375 0.91 24.08 -11.97
C ALA A 375 2.16 24.96 -11.77
N VAL A 376 3.35 24.37 -11.72
CA VAL A 376 4.62 25.11 -11.59
C VAL A 376 4.90 25.95 -12.82
N LYS A 377 4.69 25.40 -14.03
CA LYS A 377 4.89 26.13 -15.29
C LYS A 377 3.89 27.29 -15.45
N ALA A 378 2.65 27.12 -15.00
CA ALA A 378 1.67 28.21 -14.89
C ALA A 378 2.16 29.31 -13.92
N ALA A 379 2.58 28.94 -12.70
CA ALA A 379 3.09 29.89 -11.72
C ALA A 379 4.32 30.67 -12.24
N PHE A 380 5.28 29.98 -12.85
CA PHE A 380 6.53 30.59 -13.31
C PHE A 380 6.34 31.55 -14.49
N SER A 381 5.23 31.43 -15.23
CA SER A 381 4.84 32.43 -16.24
C SER A 381 4.51 33.80 -15.64
N HIS A 382 4.22 33.84 -14.33
CA HIS A 382 3.90 35.05 -13.56
C HIS A 382 5.00 35.50 -12.60
N ASN A 383 6.14 34.80 -12.57
CA ASN A 383 7.25 35.13 -11.68
C ASN A 383 8.14 36.24 -12.27
N ASP A 384 8.40 37.30 -11.50
CA ASP A 384 9.23 38.44 -11.91
C ASP A 384 10.71 38.30 -11.51
N LYS A 385 11.05 37.25 -10.75
CA LYS A 385 12.40 36.86 -10.37
C LYS A 385 12.83 35.58 -11.08
N PRO A 386 14.13 35.24 -11.08
CA PRO A 386 14.59 33.98 -11.63
C PRO A 386 13.85 32.78 -10.99
N GLY A 387 13.14 32.01 -11.82
CA GLY A 387 12.51 30.74 -11.48
C GLY A 387 13.31 29.59 -12.10
N TYR A 388 13.63 28.55 -11.34
CA TYR A 388 14.38 27.38 -11.83
C TYR A 388 13.51 26.14 -11.71
N TYR A 389 13.04 25.61 -12.85
CA TYR A 389 12.20 24.41 -12.90
C TYR A 389 13.05 23.15 -13.12
N TYR A 390 12.75 22.08 -12.39
CA TYR A 390 13.32 20.75 -12.63
C TYR A 390 12.24 19.66 -12.77
N SER A 391 12.60 18.59 -13.48
CA SER A 391 11.91 17.30 -13.44
C SER A 391 12.88 16.21 -12.99
N PHE A 392 12.45 15.38 -12.05
CA PHE A 392 13.24 14.28 -11.51
C PHE A 392 12.73 12.95 -12.07
N GLU A 393 13.56 12.33 -12.90
CA GLU A 393 13.23 11.19 -13.77
C GLU A 393 14.31 10.06 -13.77
N PRO A 394 15.13 9.85 -12.73
CA PRO A 394 16.03 8.70 -12.71
C PRO A 394 15.27 7.43 -12.34
N ASP A 395 15.85 6.28 -12.67
CA ASP A 395 15.41 5.00 -12.11
C ASP A 395 15.62 4.97 -10.59
N ILE A 396 14.61 4.47 -9.87
CA ILE A 396 14.67 4.29 -8.42
C ILE A 396 14.73 2.78 -8.13
N PRO A 397 15.79 2.30 -7.47
CA PRO A 397 15.96 0.88 -7.23
C PRO A 397 15.04 0.40 -6.09
N GLY A 398 14.50 -0.81 -6.25
CA GLY A 398 13.61 -1.41 -5.27
C GLY A 398 12.88 -2.59 -5.87
N GLU A 399 12.51 -3.56 -5.04
CA GLU A 399 11.70 -4.70 -5.46
C GLU A 399 10.22 -4.34 -5.71
N ASP A 400 9.83 -3.15 -5.29
CA ASP A 400 8.51 -2.54 -5.35
C ASP A 400 8.23 -1.80 -6.66
N ASP A 401 9.22 -1.72 -7.57
CA ASP A 401 9.18 -0.92 -8.82
C ASP A 401 8.48 0.44 -8.63
N PRO A 402 9.01 1.29 -7.74
CA PRO A 402 8.25 2.40 -7.18
C PRO A 402 8.08 3.58 -8.15
N GLY A 403 8.64 3.48 -9.37
CA GLY A 403 8.86 4.62 -10.25
C GLY A 403 9.57 5.78 -9.54
N THR A 404 9.35 6.99 -10.02
CA THR A 404 9.73 8.23 -9.35
C THR A 404 8.57 8.77 -8.53
N PHE A 405 8.17 7.99 -7.52
CA PHE A 405 7.09 8.39 -6.61
C PHE A 405 7.34 9.73 -5.91
N HIS A 406 6.26 10.34 -5.44
CA HIS A 406 6.28 11.63 -4.77
C HIS A 406 7.26 11.63 -3.59
N SER A 407 8.07 12.69 -3.48
CA SER A 407 9.09 12.90 -2.43
C SER A 407 10.40 12.11 -2.54
N VAL A 408 10.56 11.18 -3.49
CA VAL A 408 11.80 10.36 -3.57
C VAL A 408 13.06 11.20 -3.85
N ASP A 409 12.91 12.36 -4.48
CA ASP A 409 13.98 13.30 -4.80
C ASP A 409 14.63 13.94 -3.54
N LEU A 410 13.98 13.84 -2.38
CA LEU A 410 14.51 14.32 -1.10
C LEU A 410 15.81 13.63 -0.71
N TRP A 411 15.92 12.32 -0.94
CA TRP A 411 17.16 11.56 -0.71
C TRP A 411 18.35 12.14 -1.48
N PHE A 412 18.07 12.66 -2.67
CA PHE A 412 19.05 13.19 -3.60
C PHE A 412 19.41 14.64 -3.27
N PHE A 413 18.41 15.49 -2.99
CA PHE A 413 18.66 16.89 -2.61
C PHE A 413 19.44 17.01 -1.30
N PHE A 414 19.14 16.17 -0.31
CA PHE A 414 19.87 16.16 0.96
C PHE A 414 21.18 15.35 0.92
N ASP A 415 21.42 14.58 -0.15
CA ASP A 415 22.61 13.74 -0.32
C ASP A 415 22.74 12.72 0.82
N ASN A 416 21.66 12.00 1.12
CA ASN A 416 21.55 11.06 2.26
C ASN A 416 21.20 9.62 1.82
N LEU A 417 21.48 9.27 0.56
CA LEU A 417 21.26 7.91 0.02
C LEU A 417 21.99 6.81 0.81
N ASP A 418 23.02 7.15 1.59
CA ASP A 418 23.73 6.20 2.46
C ASP A 418 22.86 5.64 3.60
N LYS A 419 21.71 6.27 3.86
CA LYS A 419 20.71 5.81 4.84
C LYS A 419 19.45 5.25 4.20
N CYS A 420 19.31 5.40 2.89
CA CYS A 420 18.19 4.84 2.17
C CYS A 420 18.34 3.32 2.18
N TRP A 421 17.25 2.61 2.49
CA TRP A 421 17.24 1.15 2.50
C TRP A 421 17.30 0.55 1.09
N ARG A 422 17.01 1.38 0.07
CA ARG A 422 16.99 0.97 -1.34
C ARG A 422 18.39 0.64 -1.85
N PRO A 423 18.54 -0.34 -2.76
CA PRO A 423 19.85 -0.80 -3.25
C PRO A 423 20.47 0.16 -4.28
N CYS A 424 20.75 1.39 -3.85
CA CYS A 424 21.34 2.44 -4.67
C CYS A 424 22.75 2.08 -5.13
N THR A 425 23.00 2.24 -6.43
CA THR A 425 24.32 2.06 -7.06
C THR A 425 25.02 3.40 -7.32
N GLY A 426 26.28 3.37 -7.74
CA GLY A 426 27.13 4.56 -7.94
C GLY A 426 26.47 5.70 -8.73
N ARG A 427 25.69 5.39 -9.78
CA ARG A 427 24.99 6.43 -10.58
C ARG A 427 24.00 7.26 -9.76
N HIS A 428 23.34 6.65 -8.78
CA HIS A 428 22.37 7.35 -7.91
C HIS A 428 23.11 8.32 -6.98
N PHE A 429 24.25 7.90 -6.42
CA PHE A 429 25.12 8.77 -5.63
C PHE A 429 25.69 9.92 -6.48
N ASP A 430 26.03 9.68 -7.75
CA ASP A 430 26.48 10.74 -8.65
C ASP A 430 25.41 11.80 -8.91
N ILE A 431 24.15 11.38 -9.13
CA ILE A 431 23.02 12.29 -9.30
C ILE A 431 22.72 13.04 -8.00
N ALA A 432 22.67 12.36 -6.85
CA ALA A 432 22.43 12.99 -5.53
C ALA A 432 23.49 14.05 -5.20
N ARG A 433 24.74 13.76 -5.52
CA ARG A 433 25.86 14.68 -5.40
C ARG A 433 25.67 15.93 -6.28
N GLN A 434 25.27 15.77 -7.54
CA GLN A 434 24.97 16.91 -8.43
C GLN A 434 23.78 17.73 -7.94
N MET A 435 22.66 17.09 -7.61
CA MET A 435 21.44 17.73 -7.12
C MET A 435 21.69 18.53 -5.84
N SER A 436 22.38 17.95 -4.87
CA SER A 436 22.70 18.64 -3.62
C SER A 436 23.68 19.80 -3.79
N ILE A 437 24.53 19.80 -4.83
CA ILE A 437 25.37 20.95 -5.19
C ILE A 437 24.52 22.08 -5.78
N TYR A 438 23.63 21.79 -6.73
CA TYR A 438 22.69 22.79 -7.26
C TYR A 438 21.84 23.41 -6.14
N PHE A 439 21.32 22.57 -5.25
CA PHE A 439 20.54 22.99 -4.09
C PHE A 439 21.34 23.91 -3.17
N ALA A 440 22.56 23.52 -2.79
CA ALA A 440 23.42 24.36 -1.95
C ALA A 440 23.85 25.68 -2.63
N ASN A 441 24.09 25.68 -3.94
CA ASN A 441 24.43 26.89 -4.69
C ASN A 441 23.26 27.88 -4.76
N PHE A 442 22.04 27.35 -4.97
CA PHE A 442 20.83 28.16 -4.91
C PHE A 442 20.64 28.77 -3.51
N VAL A 443 20.85 27.99 -2.44
CA VAL A 443 20.81 28.54 -1.07
C VAL A 443 21.85 29.65 -0.87
N LYS A 444 23.05 29.53 -1.45
CA LYS A 444 24.09 30.56 -1.34
C LYS A 444 23.71 31.85 -2.05
N SER A 445 23.19 31.77 -3.27
CA SER A 445 23.18 32.90 -4.21
C SER A 445 21.85 33.19 -4.89
N GLY A 446 20.91 32.24 -4.91
CA GLY A 446 19.70 32.30 -5.75
C GLY A 446 19.92 31.85 -7.19
N ASP A 447 21.13 31.37 -7.49
CA ASP A 447 21.51 30.75 -8.76
C ASP A 447 22.04 29.33 -8.43
N PRO A 448 21.46 28.25 -9.01
CA PRO A 448 21.89 26.89 -8.72
C PRO A 448 23.24 26.55 -9.38
N ASN A 449 23.70 27.32 -10.37
CA ASN A 449 24.84 26.98 -11.19
C ASN A 449 26.17 27.02 -10.43
N GLY A 450 27.12 26.18 -10.86
CA GLY A 450 28.44 26.12 -10.25
C GLY A 450 29.32 25.04 -10.87
N LYS A 451 30.35 24.65 -10.12
CA LYS A 451 31.23 23.54 -10.45
C LYS A 451 30.88 22.32 -9.64
N ASP A 452 31.25 21.18 -10.21
CA ASP A 452 31.16 19.89 -9.56
C ASP A 452 32.39 19.60 -8.68
N VAL A 453 32.41 18.47 -7.96
CA VAL A 453 33.47 18.12 -6.99
C VAL A 453 34.87 17.96 -7.60
N ASP A 454 34.94 17.72 -8.91
CA ASP A 454 36.18 17.57 -9.69
C ASP A 454 36.57 18.86 -10.45
N ASP A 455 35.98 20.00 -10.06
CA ASP A 455 36.13 21.33 -10.68
C ASP A 455 35.56 21.46 -12.11
N THR A 456 34.90 20.44 -12.64
CA THR A 456 34.19 20.54 -13.93
C THR A 456 32.93 21.40 -13.80
N PRO A 457 32.54 22.17 -14.83
CA PRO A 457 31.27 22.90 -14.79
C PRO A 457 30.08 21.93 -14.75
N LEU A 458 29.14 22.17 -13.83
CA LEU A 458 27.84 21.52 -13.91
C LEU A 458 27.07 21.96 -15.16
N PRO A 459 26.16 21.13 -15.71
CA PRO A 459 25.24 21.56 -16.76
C PRO A 459 24.55 22.89 -16.43
N LEU A 460 24.44 23.79 -17.40
CA LEU A 460 23.93 25.14 -17.15
C LEU A 460 22.41 25.15 -17.00
N TRP A 461 21.92 25.31 -15.78
CA TRP A 461 20.51 25.49 -15.47
C TRP A 461 20.11 26.97 -15.63
N LYS A 462 19.52 27.32 -16.77
CA LYS A 462 18.99 28.67 -16.99
C LYS A 462 17.60 28.83 -16.34
N PRO A 463 17.20 30.05 -15.96
CA PRO A 463 15.84 30.29 -15.47
C PRO A 463 14.77 29.95 -16.51
N TYR A 464 13.65 29.45 -16.03
CA TYR A 464 12.38 29.34 -16.76
C TYR A 464 11.72 30.72 -16.81
N THR A 465 11.37 31.18 -18.01
CA THR A 465 10.61 32.41 -18.25
C THR A 465 9.56 32.17 -19.34
N PRO A 466 8.57 33.08 -19.50
CA PRO A 466 7.60 32.99 -20.60
C PRO A 466 8.25 32.89 -21.99
N ASP A 467 9.36 33.60 -22.19
CA ASP A 467 10.10 33.64 -23.45
C ASP A 467 11.08 32.45 -23.60
N PHE A 468 11.61 31.95 -22.48
CA PHE A 468 12.63 30.91 -22.44
C PHE A 468 12.27 29.84 -21.40
N LYS A 469 11.59 28.79 -21.86
CA LYS A 469 11.08 27.68 -21.02
C LYS A 469 12.19 26.67 -20.65
N ASN A 470 13.31 27.16 -20.10
CA ASN A 470 14.45 26.31 -19.73
C ASN A 470 14.10 25.44 -18.53
N GLU A 471 14.52 24.18 -18.57
CA GLU A 471 14.30 23.22 -17.49
C GLU A 471 15.51 22.29 -17.29
N MET A 472 15.61 21.74 -16.08
CA MET A 472 16.62 20.76 -15.69
C MET A 472 15.97 19.38 -15.51
N HIS A 473 16.43 18.39 -16.25
CA HIS A 473 16.04 16.99 -16.05
C HIS A 473 17.14 16.28 -15.28
N PHE A 474 16.80 15.70 -14.14
CA PHE A 474 17.67 14.75 -13.45
C PHE A 474 17.29 13.35 -13.92
N THR A 475 18.07 12.74 -14.80
CA THR A 475 17.79 11.40 -15.34
C THR A 475 18.81 10.38 -14.81
N SER A 476 18.64 9.10 -15.10
CA SER A 476 19.61 8.04 -14.75
C SER A 476 21.05 8.26 -15.26
N GLU A 477 21.22 9.19 -16.20
CA GLU A 477 22.49 9.54 -16.83
C GLU A 477 23.08 10.85 -16.27
N GLY A 478 22.47 11.41 -15.21
CA GLY A 478 22.89 12.68 -14.62
C GLY A 478 21.97 13.85 -14.96
N ALA A 479 22.38 15.04 -14.50
CA ALA A 479 21.72 16.30 -14.82
C ALA A 479 21.82 16.63 -16.32
N LYS A 480 20.69 16.91 -16.96
CA LYS A 480 20.58 17.28 -18.37
C LYS A 480 19.71 18.51 -18.52
N THR A 481 20.18 19.47 -19.30
CA THR A 481 19.44 20.70 -19.55
C THR A 481 18.78 20.62 -20.91
N SER A 482 17.49 20.90 -21.02
CA SER A 482 16.85 21.15 -22.31
C SER A 482 17.05 22.61 -22.71
N VAL A 483 18.32 23.00 -22.92
CA VAL A 483 18.60 24.29 -23.57
C VAL A 483 18.47 24.06 -25.07
N GLN A 484 17.31 24.40 -25.63
CA GLN A 484 17.21 24.66 -27.06
C GLN A 484 16.55 26.01 -27.24
N GLU A 485 17.22 26.89 -28.00
CA GLU A 485 16.67 28.14 -28.50
C GLU A 485 15.41 27.93 -29.38
N ASP A 486 14.94 26.68 -29.58
CA ASP A 486 13.86 26.27 -30.47
C ASP A 486 12.99 25.07 -29.99
N SER A 487 12.90 24.76 -28.68
CA SER A 487 11.94 23.76 -28.18
C SER A 487 10.75 24.44 -27.51
N PRO A 488 9.73 24.92 -28.26
CA PRO A 488 8.51 25.40 -27.64
C PRO A 488 7.86 24.27 -26.83
N GLU A 489 7.40 24.59 -25.62
CA GLU A 489 6.44 23.76 -24.91
C GLU A 489 5.29 23.40 -25.85
N SER A 490 4.81 22.16 -25.80
CA SER A 490 3.74 21.71 -26.69
C SER A 490 2.51 22.62 -26.56
N ASP A 491 1.82 22.85 -27.68
CA ASP A 491 0.59 23.65 -27.70
C ASP A 491 -0.46 23.08 -26.72
N PHE A 492 -0.45 21.75 -26.52
CA PHE A 492 -1.27 21.07 -25.52
C PHE A 492 -0.91 21.48 -24.08
N LEU A 493 0.36 21.43 -23.69
CA LEU A 493 0.78 21.83 -22.34
C LEU A 493 0.53 23.33 -22.11
N SER A 494 0.74 24.16 -23.14
CA SER A 494 0.37 25.58 -23.11
C SER A 494 -1.14 25.81 -22.95
N PHE A 495 -1.98 24.92 -23.49
CA PHE A 495 -3.44 24.98 -23.31
C PHE A 495 -3.82 24.64 -21.86
N ILE A 496 -3.24 23.57 -21.32
CA ILE A 496 -3.51 23.09 -19.95
C ILE A 496 -3.05 24.10 -18.89
N THR A 497 -1.83 24.63 -19.01
CA THR A 497 -1.30 25.65 -18.08
C THR A 497 -2.18 26.90 -18.06
N LYS A 498 -2.61 27.40 -19.23
CA LYS A 498 -3.55 28.52 -19.33
C LYS A 498 -4.92 28.22 -18.74
N HIS A 499 -5.40 26.99 -18.84
CA HIS A 499 -6.66 26.59 -18.19
C HIS A 499 -6.51 26.68 -16.66
N ILE A 500 -5.43 26.13 -16.09
CA ILE A 500 -5.13 26.23 -14.66
C ILE A 500 -5.07 27.70 -14.20
N GLU A 501 -4.37 28.57 -14.95
CA GLU A 501 -4.30 30.01 -14.65
C GLU A 501 -5.68 30.67 -14.61
N GLN A 502 -6.53 30.41 -15.61
CA GLN A 502 -7.84 31.04 -15.74
C GLN A 502 -8.82 30.54 -14.68
N SER A 503 -8.77 29.25 -14.37
CA SER A 503 -9.56 28.63 -13.31
C SER A 503 -9.20 29.22 -11.95
N ALA A 504 -7.91 29.35 -11.64
CA ALA A 504 -7.43 29.95 -10.39
C ALA A 504 -7.79 31.44 -10.27
N LEU A 505 -7.70 32.20 -11.36
CA LEU A 505 -8.04 33.64 -11.38
C LEU A 505 -9.56 33.92 -11.47
N GLY A 506 -10.39 32.90 -11.73
CA GLY A 506 -11.83 33.07 -11.96
C GLY A 506 -12.16 33.90 -13.20
N THR A 507 -11.29 33.88 -14.22
CA THR A 507 -11.42 34.72 -15.44
C THR A 507 -11.96 33.95 -16.66
N GLY A 508 -12.22 32.65 -16.52
CA GLY A 508 -12.90 31.81 -17.52
C GLY A 508 -14.41 32.07 -17.63
N SER A 509 -15.03 31.63 -18.73
CA SER A 509 -16.49 31.75 -18.98
C SER A 509 -17.37 30.87 -18.07
N GLU A 510 -16.83 30.35 -16.97
CA GLU A 510 -17.36 29.28 -16.14
C GLU A 510 -18.19 29.78 -14.94
N LYS A 511 -19.00 30.83 -15.13
CA LYS A 511 -19.95 31.23 -14.08
C LYS A 511 -21.09 30.23 -13.83
N ASP A 512 -21.20 29.17 -14.65
CA ASP A 512 -22.29 28.20 -14.63
C ASP A 512 -21.84 26.73 -14.80
N ALA A 513 -20.58 26.38 -14.53
CA ALA A 513 -20.16 24.97 -14.55
C ALA A 513 -20.71 24.25 -13.29
N PRO A 514 -21.35 23.06 -13.41
CA PRO A 514 -21.86 22.30 -12.26
C PRO A 514 -20.76 21.92 -11.26
N GLU A 515 -21.14 21.57 -10.02
CA GLU A 515 -20.22 21.01 -9.00
C GLU A 515 -19.36 19.92 -9.65
N GLY A 516 -18.07 20.19 -9.80
CA GLY A 516 -17.17 19.37 -10.62
C GLY A 516 -17.06 17.93 -10.11
N LEU A 517 -16.53 17.05 -10.96
CA LEU A 517 -16.18 15.68 -10.59
C LEU A 517 -15.37 15.66 -9.30
N LYS A 518 -16.00 15.19 -8.21
CA LYS A 518 -15.31 14.74 -7.00
C LYS A 518 -14.65 13.42 -7.33
N VAL A 519 -13.33 13.42 -7.40
CA VAL A 519 -12.55 12.19 -7.41
C VAL A 519 -11.86 12.14 -6.05
N GLU A 520 -12.22 11.14 -5.25
CA GLU A 520 -11.44 10.80 -4.06
C GLU A 520 -10.03 10.44 -4.54
N LEU A 521 -9.03 11.24 -4.13
CA LEU A 521 -7.66 10.81 -4.30
C LEU A 521 -7.53 9.49 -3.55
N TYR A 522 -7.02 8.48 -4.23
CA TYR A 522 -6.92 7.07 -3.84
C TYR A 522 -7.96 6.09 -4.40
N GLU A 523 -8.65 6.39 -5.51
CA GLU A 523 -8.90 5.30 -6.47
C GLU A 523 -7.61 5.04 -7.26
N VAL A 524 -6.63 4.41 -6.58
CA VAL A 524 -5.64 3.59 -7.28
C VAL A 524 -6.44 2.59 -8.10
N PRO A 525 -6.21 2.44 -9.42
CA PRO A 525 -6.88 1.40 -10.19
C PRO A 525 -6.74 0.09 -9.43
N LYS A 526 -7.87 -0.47 -8.98
CA LYS A 526 -7.84 -1.72 -8.23
C LYS A 526 -7.12 -2.74 -9.08
N LYS A 527 -6.04 -3.28 -8.54
CA LYS A 527 -5.34 -4.37 -9.21
C LYS A 527 -6.32 -5.53 -9.32
N GLN A 528 -6.49 -6.09 -10.51
CA GLN A 528 -7.33 -7.26 -10.68
C GLN A 528 -6.81 -8.38 -9.76
N ALA A 529 -7.70 -8.96 -8.98
CA ALA A 529 -7.39 -10.19 -8.27
C ALA A 529 -7.53 -11.36 -9.26
N PHE A 530 -6.75 -12.41 -9.09
CA PHE A 530 -6.91 -13.67 -9.82
C PHE A 530 -6.38 -14.82 -8.97
N ASN A 531 -6.75 -16.06 -9.30
CA ASN A 531 -6.17 -17.23 -8.68
C ASN A 531 -4.83 -17.62 -9.36
N PRO A 532 -3.80 -18.00 -8.58
CA PRO A 532 -3.76 -18.04 -7.12
C PRO A 532 -3.74 -16.62 -6.54
N TYR A 533 -4.40 -16.40 -5.39
CA TYR A 533 -4.59 -15.05 -4.85
C TYR A 533 -3.32 -14.44 -4.25
N LEU A 534 -2.33 -15.26 -3.89
CA LEU A 534 -1.00 -14.83 -3.47
C LEU A 534 0.00 -14.85 -4.64
N PRO A 535 1.16 -14.18 -4.51
CA PRO A 535 2.20 -14.25 -5.53
C PRO A 535 2.55 -15.69 -5.93
N ASN A 536 2.92 -15.90 -7.19
CA ASN A 536 3.12 -17.22 -7.79
C ASN A 536 4.29 -18.04 -7.20
N TRP A 537 5.08 -17.47 -6.31
CA TRP A 537 6.16 -18.13 -5.58
C TRP A 537 5.80 -18.45 -4.11
N GLU A 538 4.59 -18.08 -3.66
CA GLU A 538 4.13 -18.30 -2.29
C GLU A 538 3.24 -19.55 -2.22
N PHE A 539 3.45 -20.37 -1.19
CA PHE A 539 2.83 -21.68 -1.05
C PHE A 539 2.21 -21.85 0.35
N ILE A 540 1.14 -21.09 0.60
CA ILE A 540 0.30 -21.19 1.80
C ILE A 540 -1.01 -21.86 1.42
N PRO A 541 -1.07 -23.20 1.42
CA PRO A 541 -2.22 -23.92 0.88
C PRO A 541 -3.37 -24.06 1.86
N ASP A 542 -3.06 -24.26 3.13
CA ASP A 542 -4.05 -24.52 4.17
C ASP A 542 -4.47 -23.19 4.80
N GLY A 543 -4.83 -22.22 3.94
CA GLY A 543 -5.12 -20.86 4.35
C GLY A 543 -6.46 -20.73 5.04
N GLU A 544 -6.45 -20.48 6.35
CA GLU A 544 -7.58 -20.07 7.16
C GLU A 544 -7.79 -18.54 7.07
N PRO A 545 -8.88 -18.09 6.43
CA PRO A 545 -9.14 -16.68 6.22
C PRO A 545 -9.96 -16.07 7.37
N TYR A 546 -9.56 -14.87 7.80
CA TYR A 546 -10.31 -14.04 8.76
C TYR A 546 -10.31 -12.57 8.37
N VAL A 547 -11.40 -11.87 8.65
CA VAL A 547 -11.47 -10.42 8.51
C VAL A 547 -11.30 -9.76 9.88
N PHE A 548 -10.22 -9.01 10.04
CA PHE A 548 -9.93 -8.21 11.22
C PHE A 548 -9.57 -6.80 10.79
N ASN A 549 -10.14 -5.77 11.43
CA ASN A 549 -9.80 -4.35 11.18
C ASN A 549 -9.81 -3.98 9.69
N ASP A 550 -10.89 -4.31 8.97
CA ASP A 550 -11.07 -4.04 7.53
C ASP A 550 -9.99 -4.65 6.60
N ARG A 551 -9.34 -5.71 7.05
CA ARG A 551 -8.40 -6.50 6.25
C ARG A 551 -8.71 -7.98 6.35
N VAL A 552 -8.55 -8.67 5.23
CA VAL A 552 -8.55 -10.13 5.15
C VAL A 552 -7.14 -10.60 5.48
N TYR A 553 -7.00 -11.49 6.46
CA TYR A 553 -5.74 -12.16 6.81
C TYR A 553 -5.83 -13.63 6.45
N ILE A 554 -4.71 -14.20 6.04
CA ILE A 554 -4.55 -15.64 5.81
C ILE A 554 -3.55 -16.18 6.83
N TYR A 555 -3.99 -17.20 7.56
CA TYR A 555 -3.18 -18.00 8.47
C TYR A 555 -3.14 -19.40 7.92
N GLY A 556 -1.97 -19.93 7.61
CA GLY A 556 -1.91 -21.27 7.02
C GLY A 556 -0.58 -21.95 7.21
N SER A 557 -0.57 -23.24 6.92
CA SER A 557 0.67 -23.99 6.75
C SER A 557 1.48 -23.43 5.57
N HIS A 558 2.75 -23.81 5.47
CA HIS A 558 3.67 -23.27 4.46
C HIS A 558 4.45 -24.41 3.81
N ASP A 559 4.15 -24.66 2.53
CA ASP A 559 4.86 -25.62 1.69
C ASP A 559 6.10 -24.95 1.05
N PHE A 560 7.00 -25.77 0.48
CA PHE A 560 8.11 -25.27 -0.33
C PHE A 560 7.92 -25.66 -1.80
N PHE A 561 8.47 -24.86 -2.71
CA PHE A 561 8.54 -25.21 -4.13
C PHE A 561 9.24 -26.55 -4.29
N ASN A 562 8.53 -27.49 -4.91
CA ASN A 562 9.01 -28.85 -5.11
C ASN A 562 9.42 -29.54 -3.78
N GLY A 563 8.68 -29.26 -2.71
CA GLY A 563 8.83 -29.90 -1.40
C GLY A 563 8.66 -31.42 -1.47
N TYR A 564 9.19 -32.11 -0.44
CA TYR A 564 9.13 -33.56 -0.31
C TYR A 564 8.17 -34.05 0.79
N ALA A 565 7.57 -33.11 1.53
CA ALA A 565 6.58 -33.34 2.57
C ALA A 565 5.72 -32.08 2.73
N PHE A 566 4.55 -32.23 3.36
CA PHE A 566 3.65 -31.12 3.65
C PHE A 566 4.25 -30.17 4.71
N CYS A 567 3.94 -28.88 4.59
CA CYS A 567 4.07 -27.89 5.67
C CYS A 567 5.50 -27.73 6.23
N LEU A 568 6.50 -27.73 5.34
CA LEU A 568 7.92 -27.69 5.70
C LEU A 568 8.37 -26.35 6.33
N GLY A 569 7.65 -25.28 6.04
CA GLY A 569 7.98 -23.89 6.40
C GLY A 569 7.53 -23.46 7.80
N ASP A 570 7.82 -22.21 8.12
CA ASP A 570 7.25 -21.50 9.26
C ASP A 570 5.88 -20.91 8.88
N TYR A 571 5.02 -20.65 9.87
CA TYR A 571 3.79 -19.90 9.59
C TYR A 571 4.13 -18.48 9.23
N VAL A 572 3.62 -18.07 8.07
CA VAL A 572 3.64 -16.70 7.60
C VAL A 572 2.20 -16.22 7.43
N SER A 573 2.00 -14.90 7.45
CA SER A 573 0.69 -14.33 7.15
C SER A 573 0.78 -13.36 5.99
N TRP A 574 -0.32 -13.30 5.25
CA TRP A 574 -0.57 -12.29 4.24
C TRP A 574 -1.90 -11.61 4.53
N SER A 575 -2.00 -10.33 4.19
CA SER A 575 -3.25 -9.59 4.34
C SER A 575 -3.56 -8.68 3.16
N ALA A 576 -4.85 -8.46 2.89
CA ALA A 576 -5.33 -7.51 1.86
C ALA A 576 -6.47 -6.64 2.42
N PRO A 577 -6.59 -5.37 1.99
CA PRO A 577 -7.78 -4.57 2.29
C PRO A 577 -9.04 -5.25 1.78
N VAL A 578 -10.13 -5.22 2.56
CA VAL A 578 -11.41 -5.84 2.17
C VAL A 578 -12.01 -5.27 0.88
N ASN A 579 -11.57 -4.07 0.48
CA ASN A 579 -12.00 -3.37 -0.73
C ASN A 579 -10.99 -3.42 -1.89
N ASP A 580 -9.82 -4.07 -1.73
CA ASP A 580 -8.75 -4.20 -2.74
C ASP A 580 -8.05 -5.58 -2.65
N LEU A 581 -8.78 -6.64 -3.00
CA LEU A 581 -8.34 -8.03 -2.87
C LEU A 581 -7.28 -8.47 -3.88
N GLY A 582 -6.89 -7.60 -4.82
CA GLY A 582 -5.75 -7.84 -5.72
C GLY A 582 -4.39 -7.44 -5.11
N ASN A 583 -4.41 -6.78 -3.94
CA ASN A 583 -3.24 -6.14 -3.34
C ASN A 583 -2.87 -6.76 -1.98
N TRP A 584 -2.28 -7.95 -2.04
CA TRP A 584 -1.83 -8.69 -0.86
C TRP A 584 -0.47 -8.21 -0.34
N THR A 585 -0.39 -8.09 0.99
CA THR A 585 0.77 -7.65 1.76
C THR A 585 1.34 -8.82 2.55
N TYR A 586 2.66 -9.04 2.48
CA TYR A 586 3.34 -10.01 3.32
C TYR A 586 3.54 -9.45 4.73
N GLU A 587 2.96 -10.11 5.73
CA GLU A 587 3.05 -9.69 7.14
C GLU A 587 4.29 -10.27 7.85
N GLY A 588 5.04 -11.14 7.18
CA GLY A 588 6.21 -11.80 7.75
C GLY A 588 5.91 -13.18 8.35
N VAL A 589 6.94 -13.75 8.97
CA VAL A 589 6.84 -14.98 9.76
C VAL A 589 6.13 -14.66 11.07
N ILE A 590 4.88 -15.09 11.20
CA ILE A 590 4.08 -14.88 12.41
C ILE A 590 4.42 -15.88 13.51
N TYR A 591 4.90 -17.08 13.16
CA TYR A 591 5.30 -18.10 14.13
C TYR A 591 6.30 -19.09 13.54
N GLY A 592 7.52 -19.14 14.09
CA GLY A 592 8.54 -20.07 13.65
C GLY A 592 8.29 -21.48 14.20
N LYS A 593 8.55 -22.54 13.43
CA LYS A 593 8.38 -23.92 13.91
C LYS A 593 9.26 -24.28 15.10
N THR A 594 10.37 -23.57 15.27
CA THR A 594 11.26 -23.72 16.43
C THR A 594 10.86 -22.87 17.63
N ASP A 595 9.84 -22.03 17.50
CA ASP A 595 9.30 -21.24 18.62
C ASP A 595 8.45 -22.10 19.56
N ASP A 596 7.96 -23.28 19.13
CA ASP A 596 7.41 -24.29 20.06
C ASP A 596 8.57 -24.98 20.80
N PRO A 597 8.61 -24.94 22.15
CA PRO A 597 9.65 -25.59 22.94
C PRO A 597 9.82 -27.09 22.66
N ALA A 598 8.75 -27.79 22.28
CA ALA A 598 8.77 -29.22 21.92
C ALA A 598 9.46 -29.46 20.56
N ASN A 599 9.57 -28.43 19.71
CA ASN A 599 10.19 -28.49 18.40
C ASN A 599 11.46 -27.62 18.26
N ALA A 600 12.09 -27.26 19.38
CA ALA A 600 13.36 -26.52 19.40
C ALA A 600 14.52 -27.22 18.64
N ASN A 601 14.39 -28.51 18.34
CA ASN A 601 15.35 -29.29 17.56
C ASN A 601 15.11 -29.22 16.03
N ASN A 602 14.07 -28.51 15.59
CA ASN A 602 13.70 -28.30 14.20
C ASN A 602 13.43 -29.60 13.42
N ARG A 603 12.71 -30.55 14.02
CA ARG A 603 12.40 -31.85 13.39
C ARG A 603 10.96 -32.02 12.98
N GLY A 604 10.05 -31.27 13.57
CA GLY A 604 8.63 -31.30 13.27
C GLY A 604 8.22 -30.20 12.30
N CYS A 605 7.18 -30.50 11.54
CA CYS A 605 6.47 -29.60 10.65
C CYS A 605 5.28 -28.97 11.39
N LEU A 606 4.90 -27.76 10.98
CA LEU A 606 3.74 -27.04 11.52
C LEU A 606 2.53 -27.29 10.61
N TYR A 607 1.58 -28.13 11.03
CA TYR A 607 0.38 -28.43 10.23
C TYR A 607 -0.60 -27.26 10.15
N ALA A 608 -1.79 -27.41 9.57
CA ALA A 608 -2.67 -26.26 9.39
C ALA A 608 -3.05 -25.64 10.75
N PRO A 609 -2.91 -24.32 10.94
CA PRO A 609 -3.38 -23.64 12.13
C PRO A 609 -4.78 -23.07 11.93
N ASP A 610 -5.42 -22.65 13.03
CA ASP A 610 -6.59 -21.77 13.00
C ASP A 610 -6.50 -20.73 14.12
N VAL A 611 -7.16 -19.59 13.96
CA VAL A 611 -7.08 -18.45 14.88
C VAL A 611 -8.44 -18.05 15.41
N THR A 612 -8.50 -17.60 16.65
CA THR A 612 -9.70 -16.97 17.22
C THR A 612 -9.32 -15.80 18.12
N VAL A 613 -10.23 -14.86 18.29
CA VAL A 613 -10.10 -13.81 19.31
C VAL A 613 -10.61 -14.35 20.64
N GLY A 614 -9.73 -14.43 21.63
CA GLY A 614 -10.09 -14.92 22.96
C GLY A 614 -10.95 -13.91 23.74
N PRO A 615 -11.53 -14.32 24.88
CA PRO A 615 -12.39 -13.45 25.70
C PRO A 615 -11.69 -12.20 26.24
N ASP A 616 -10.36 -12.16 26.21
CA ASP A 616 -9.54 -11.02 26.62
C ASP A 616 -9.15 -10.09 25.45
N GLY A 617 -9.63 -10.35 24.23
CA GLY A 617 -9.37 -9.55 23.04
C GLY A 617 -8.05 -9.85 22.32
N ARG A 618 -7.26 -10.83 22.80
CA ARG A 618 -6.02 -11.27 22.14
C ARG A 618 -6.31 -12.34 21.08
N TYR A 619 -5.38 -12.51 20.15
CA TYR A 619 -5.46 -13.46 19.06
C TYR A 619 -4.75 -14.76 19.45
N TYR A 620 -5.44 -15.89 19.36
CA TYR A 620 -4.91 -17.20 19.74
C TYR A 620 -4.83 -18.10 18.52
N LEU A 621 -3.61 -18.49 18.16
CA LEU A 621 -3.30 -19.41 17.07
C LEU A 621 -3.20 -20.83 17.62
N PHE A 622 -4.15 -21.68 17.28
CA PHE A 622 -4.14 -23.10 17.59
C PHE A 622 -3.41 -23.85 16.48
N TYR A 623 -2.53 -24.78 16.84
CA TYR A 623 -1.77 -25.54 15.86
C TYR A 623 -1.35 -26.93 16.37
N ALA A 624 -0.92 -27.79 15.43
CA ALA A 624 -0.38 -29.11 15.73
C ALA A 624 0.98 -29.32 15.05
N LEU A 625 1.84 -30.13 15.68
CA LEU A 625 3.11 -30.60 15.11
C LEU A 625 2.93 -31.99 14.52
N ASP A 626 3.58 -32.26 13.39
CA ASP A 626 3.51 -33.56 12.70
C ASP A 626 3.98 -34.78 13.52
N ASN A 627 4.79 -34.53 14.53
CA ASN A 627 5.43 -35.54 15.37
C ASN A 627 4.84 -35.61 16.79
N ASP A 628 3.77 -34.86 17.07
CA ASP A 628 3.02 -34.92 18.32
C ASP A 628 1.53 -35.19 18.02
N SER A 629 0.74 -35.43 19.07
CA SER A 629 -0.70 -35.75 18.95
C SER A 629 -1.57 -34.79 19.76
N VAL A 630 -1.06 -33.60 20.05
CA VAL A 630 -1.65 -32.60 20.94
C VAL A 630 -1.85 -31.29 20.18
N VAL A 631 -2.73 -30.42 20.70
CA VAL A 631 -2.88 -29.05 20.20
C VAL A 631 -2.07 -28.09 21.05
N SER A 632 -1.18 -27.35 20.41
CA SER A 632 -0.46 -26.21 20.98
C SER A 632 -1.20 -24.91 20.66
N VAL A 633 -0.94 -23.88 21.47
CA VAL A 633 -1.51 -22.55 21.30
C VAL A 633 -0.38 -21.52 21.36
N ALA A 634 -0.41 -20.56 20.45
CA ALA A 634 0.38 -19.33 20.50
C ALA A 634 -0.54 -18.11 20.59
N VAL A 635 -0.05 -16.99 21.10
CA VAL A 635 -0.87 -15.79 21.36
C VAL A 635 -0.20 -14.53 20.83
N SER A 636 -0.99 -13.58 20.37
CA SER A 636 -0.52 -12.25 19.95
C SER A 636 -1.54 -11.15 20.31
N ASP A 637 -1.07 -9.93 20.50
CA ASP A 637 -1.93 -8.76 20.78
C ASP A 637 -2.52 -8.14 19.50
N THR A 638 -1.97 -8.48 18.34
CA THR A 638 -2.43 -8.01 17.03
C THR A 638 -2.62 -9.21 16.08
N PRO A 639 -3.41 -9.08 15.00
CA PRO A 639 -3.67 -10.20 14.10
C PRO A 639 -2.43 -10.68 13.33
N SER A 640 -1.41 -9.83 13.13
CA SER A 640 -0.26 -10.18 12.27
C SER A 640 1.11 -10.01 12.92
N SER A 641 1.20 -9.52 14.15
CA SER A 641 2.46 -9.54 14.90
C SER A 641 2.94 -10.96 15.17
N LYS A 642 4.23 -11.11 15.48
CA LYS A 642 4.78 -12.39 15.91
C LYS A 642 3.96 -12.94 17.08
N PHE A 643 3.49 -14.17 16.94
CA PHE A 643 2.84 -14.93 17.99
C PHE A 643 3.89 -15.52 18.93
N GLU A 644 3.57 -15.55 20.21
CA GLU A 644 4.42 -16.16 21.24
C GLU A 644 3.81 -17.49 21.70
N TYR A 645 4.65 -18.49 21.95
CA TYR A 645 4.19 -19.76 22.50
C TYR A 645 3.42 -19.52 23.82
N TYR A 646 2.18 -19.99 23.88
CA TYR A 646 1.28 -19.76 25.01
C TYR A 646 1.11 -21.02 25.87
N GLY A 647 0.90 -22.19 25.25
CA GLY A 647 0.74 -23.44 25.99
C GLY A 647 0.25 -24.61 25.14
N LYS A 648 -0.12 -25.70 25.81
CA LYS A 648 -0.75 -26.89 25.19
C LYS A 648 -2.11 -27.13 25.85
N VAL A 649 -3.09 -27.54 25.06
CA VAL A 649 -4.44 -27.85 25.55
C VAL A 649 -4.38 -29.04 26.51
N HIS A 650 -5.00 -28.91 27.69
CA HIS A 650 -4.90 -29.90 28.76
C HIS A 650 -6.19 -30.05 29.58
N TYR A 651 -6.38 -31.23 30.16
CA TYR A 651 -7.40 -31.49 31.17
C TYR A 651 -7.09 -30.76 32.49
N GLU A 652 -8.08 -30.63 33.38
CA GLU A 652 -7.91 -29.97 34.69
C GLU A 652 -6.81 -30.59 35.57
N ASP A 653 -6.47 -31.86 35.36
CA ASP A 653 -5.39 -32.55 36.07
C ASP A 653 -3.99 -32.33 35.45
N GLY A 654 -3.90 -31.54 34.38
CA GLY A 654 -2.68 -31.25 33.64
C GLY A 654 -2.31 -32.28 32.57
N THR A 655 -3.10 -33.35 32.38
CA THR A 655 -2.90 -34.30 31.28
C THR A 655 -3.17 -33.59 29.95
N LEU A 656 -2.26 -33.69 28.98
CA LEU A 656 -2.44 -33.07 27.67
C LEU A 656 -3.55 -33.75 26.87
N LEU A 657 -4.35 -32.95 26.17
CA LEU A 657 -5.35 -33.44 25.22
C LEU A 657 -4.67 -34.22 24.09
N GLY A 658 -5.09 -35.46 23.85
CA GLY A 658 -4.43 -36.39 22.93
C GLY A 658 -3.46 -37.38 23.60
N LYS A 659 -3.24 -37.27 24.92
CA LYS A 659 -2.38 -38.19 25.70
C LYS A 659 -3.13 -38.94 26.80
N LYS A 660 -4.38 -38.58 27.09
CA LYS A 660 -5.21 -39.33 28.04
C LYS A 660 -5.65 -40.66 27.42
N GLU A 661 -5.74 -41.71 28.23
CA GLU A 661 -6.25 -43.00 27.75
C GLU A 661 -7.67 -42.82 27.16
N GLY A 662 -7.82 -43.19 25.88
CA GLY A 662 -9.06 -43.02 25.12
C GLY A 662 -9.11 -41.79 24.21
N ASP A 663 -8.17 -40.84 24.34
CA ASP A 663 -8.07 -39.73 23.39
C ASP A 663 -7.56 -40.22 22.03
N GLU A 664 -8.09 -39.63 20.95
CA GLU A 664 -7.56 -39.79 19.60
C GLU A 664 -6.53 -38.69 19.27
N GLN A 665 -5.84 -38.86 18.14
CA GLN A 665 -4.81 -37.92 17.68
C GLN A 665 -5.47 -36.59 17.35
N GLN A 666 -4.96 -35.54 17.97
CA GLN A 666 -5.32 -34.18 17.60
C GLN A 666 -4.53 -33.79 16.33
N PHE A 667 -5.22 -33.15 15.40
CA PHE A 667 -4.72 -32.79 14.07
C PHE A 667 -5.60 -31.67 13.53
N ASP A 668 -5.01 -30.74 12.77
CA ASP A 668 -5.62 -29.56 12.15
C ASP A 668 -6.76 -28.93 12.98
N PRO A 669 -6.44 -28.06 13.95
CA PRO A 669 -7.47 -27.41 14.74
C PRO A 669 -8.34 -26.48 13.89
N GLY A 670 -9.65 -26.53 14.11
CA GLY A 670 -10.60 -25.47 13.79
C GLY A 670 -11.14 -24.87 15.08
N VAL A 671 -11.29 -23.55 15.18
CA VAL A 671 -11.61 -22.89 16.44
C VAL A 671 -12.59 -21.73 16.27
N ILE A 672 -13.51 -21.58 17.23
CA ILE A 672 -14.34 -20.39 17.35
C ILE A 672 -14.57 -20.05 18.84
N THR A 673 -14.49 -18.77 19.16
CA THR A 673 -14.80 -18.24 20.49
C THR A 673 -16.10 -17.45 20.44
N ILE A 674 -17.04 -17.79 21.32
CA ILE A 674 -18.35 -17.13 21.44
C ILE A 674 -18.52 -16.69 22.89
N GLY A 675 -18.45 -15.38 23.13
CA GLY A 675 -18.45 -14.84 24.49
C GLY A 675 -17.23 -15.33 25.27
N GLU A 676 -17.47 -16.08 26.36
CA GLU A 676 -16.40 -16.64 27.21
C GLU A 676 -16.07 -18.11 26.90
N VAL A 677 -16.68 -18.71 25.87
CA VAL A 677 -16.55 -20.14 25.55
C VAL A 677 -15.83 -20.34 24.23
N THR A 678 -14.82 -21.20 24.24
CA THR A 678 -14.06 -21.57 23.03
C THR A 678 -14.35 -23.01 22.64
N TYR A 679 -14.67 -23.22 21.37
CA TYR A 679 -14.96 -24.52 20.77
C TYR A 679 -13.81 -24.89 19.85
N LEU A 680 -13.17 -26.03 20.11
CA LEU A 680 -12.04 -26.55 19.37
C LEU A 680 -12.44 -27.84 18.66
N TYR A 681 -12.32 -27.86 17.34
CA TYR A 681 -12.58 -28.99 16.47
C TYR A 681 -11.26 -29.56 15.97
N THR A 682 -11.08 -30.87 16.00
CA THR A 682 -9.83 -31.53 15.59
C THR A 682 -10.10 -32.91 15.01
N GLY A 683 -9.14 -33.46 14.26
CA GLY A 683 -9.11 -34.90 13.96
C GLY A 683 -8.46 -35.24 12.64
N PHE A 684 -8.03 -36.50 12.52
CA PHE A 684 -7.48 -37.07 11.29
C PHE A 684 -7.95 -38.52 11.14
N CYS A 685 -8.52 -38.83 9.98
CA CYS A 685 -9.20 -40.09 9.71
C CYS A 685 -8.65 -40.75 8.44
N GLY A 686 -7.45 -41.30 8.52
CA GLY A 686 -6.84 -42.07 7.44
C GLY A 686 -7.76 -43.14 6.87
N GLN A 687 -7.79 -43.27 5.54
CA GLN A 687 -8.65 -44.26 4.87
C GLN A 687 -8.36 -45.68 5.38
N GLY A 688 -9.43 -46.36 5.82
CA GLY A 688 -9.35 -47.74 6.29
C GLY A 688 -8.93 -47.93 7.75
N ASP A 689 -8.72 -46.85 8.51
CA ASP A 689 -8.39 -46.93 9.93
C ASP A 689 -9.67 -46.97 10.81
N PRO A 690 -10.07 -48.13 11.36
CA PRO A 690 -11.28 -48.22 12.19
C PRO A 690 -11.10 -47.59 13.58
N THR A 691 -9.87 -47.24 13.97
CA THR A 691 -9.57 -46.63 15.27
C THR A 691 -9.85 -45.13 15.30
N ARG A 692 -10.08 -44.52 14.13
CA ARG A 692 -10.42 -43.10 13.99
C ARG A 692 -11.92 -42.92 13.78
N HIS A 693 -12.58 -42.23 14.70
CA HIS A 693 -14.06 -42.15 14.68
C HIS A 693 -14.61 -40.93 13.95
N GLY A 694 -13.84 -39.84 13.81
CA GLY A 694 -14.28 -38.65 13.07
C GLY A 694 -13.74 -37.34 13.61
N CYS A 695 -14.37 -36.23 13.21
CA CYS A 695 -14.10 -34.90 13.77
C CYS A 695 -14.55 -34.85 15.23
N MET A 696 -13.67 -34.38 16.09
CA MET A 696 -13.88 -34.25 17.52
C MET A 696 -14.12 -32.78 17.89
N LEU A 697 -15.08 -32.53 18.76
CA LEU A 697 -15.31 -31.24 19.40
C LEU A 697 -14.89 -31.28 20.87
N THR A 698 -14.07 -30.31 21.28
CA THR A 698 -13.65 -30.06 22.66
C THR A 698 -14.09 -28.65 23.07
N VAL A 699 -14.57 -28.47 24.31
CA VAL A 699 -14.89 -27.12 24.83
C VAL A 699 -13.82 -26.70 25.83
N LEU A 700 -13.24 -25.51 25.63
CA LEU A 700 -12.18 -24.95 26.45
C LEU A 700 -12.71 -23.85 27.39
N ASP A 701 -12.01 -23.65 28.51
CA ASP A 701 -12.23 -22.54 29.43
C ASP A 701 -11.69 -21.23 28.81
N LYS A 702 -11.98 -20.11 29.47
CA LYS A 702 -11.59 -18.75 29.03
C LYS A 702 -10.08 -18.51 28.97
N ASP A 703 -9.28 -19.42 29.53
CA ASP A 703 -7.82 -19.38 29.47
C ASP A 703 -7.27 -19.92 28.14
N MET A 704 -8.14 -20.42 27.25
CA MET A 704 -7.84 -20.97 25.94
C MET A 704 -7.07 -22.30 25.95
N LEU A 705 -6.86 -22.92 27.13
CA LEU A 705 -6.05 -24.14 27.28
C LEU A 705 -6.78 -25.26 28.04
N THR A 706 -7.59 -24.91 29.03
CA THR A 706 -8.17 -25.90 29.95
C THR A 706 -9.43 -26.54 29.36
N VAL A 707 -9.45 -27.87 29.22
CA VAL A 707 -10.61 -28.63 28.74
C VAL A 707 -11.74 -28.63 29.78
N LYS A 708 -12.90 -28.08 29.40
CA LYS A 708 -14.15 -28.07 30.18
C LYS A 708 -15.10 -29.18 29.78
N ARG A 709 -15.11 -29.54 28.49
CA ARG A 709 -15.82 -30.69 27.97
C ARG A 709 -14.85 -31.51 27.14
N ALA A 710 -14.69 -32.76 27.52
CA ALA A 710 -13.85 -33.72 26.81
C ALA A 710 -14.31 -33.90 25.35
N PRO A 711 -13.44 -34.38 24.45
CA PRO A 711 -13.76 -34.60 23.05
C PRO A 711 -15.02 -35.44 22.83
N GLU A 712 -15.87 -34.99 21.91
CA GLU A 712 -17.03 -35.73 21.41
C GLU A 712 -17.04 -35.74 19.87
N PHE A 713 -17.41 -36.86 19.26
CA PHE A 713 -17.44 -36.97 17.79
C PHE A 713 -18.66 -36.27 17.20
N VAL A 714 -18.42 -35.35 16.27
CA VAL A 714 -19.45 -34.50 15.67
C VAL A 714 -19.70 -34.77 14.18
N ILE A 715 -18.69 -35.29 13.46
CA ILE A 715 -18.82 -35.77 12.08
C ILE A 715 -18.13 -37.12 11.97
N PRO A 716 -18.76 -38.19 11.45
CA PRO A 716 -18.16 -39.52 11.41
C PRO A 716 -17.08 -39.66 10.34
N SER A 717 -16.09 -40.50 10.61
CA SER A 717 -15.10 -40.95 9.62
C SER A 717 -15.69 -41.97 8.63
N THR A 718 -14.95 -42.29 7.57
CA THR A 718 -15.34 -43.32 6.59
C THR A 718 -15.74 -44.66 7.21
N GLN A 719 -15.08 -45.09 8.29
CA GLN A 719 -15.35 -46.39 8.90
C GLN A 719 -16.65 -46.40 9.73
N HIS A 720 -17.16 -45.22 10.07
CA HIS A 720 -18.31 -45.02 10.96
C HIS A 720 -19.47 -44.27 10.29
N SER A 721 -19.32 -43.82 9.03
CA SER A 721 -20.34 -43.05 8.31
C SER A 721 -21.39 -43.90 7.59
N LYS A 722 -21.22 -45.22 7.52
CA LYS A 722 -22.16 -46.09 6.80
C LYS A 722 -23.59 -45.96 7.35
N GLY A 723 -24.55 -45.65 6.48
CA GLY A 723 -25.94 -45.42 6.84
C GLY A 723 -26.24 -44.05 7.43
N THR A 724 -25.27 -43.14 7.45
CA THR A 724 -25.47 -41.72 7.79
C THR A 724 -25.50 -40.87 6.51
N GLU A 725 -25.90 -39.61 6.64
CA GLU A 725 -25.86 -38.64 5.54
C GLU A 725 -24.44 -38.27 5.08
N PHE A 726 -23.42 -38.68 5.83
CA PHE A 726 -22.01 -38.47 5.49
C PHE A 726 -21.41 -39.64 4.70
N GLU A 727 -22.18 -40.71 4.41
CA GLU A 727 -21.68 -41.82 3.60
C GLU A 727 -21.28 -41.32 2.20
N GLY A 728 -20.04 -41.55 1.79
CA GLY A 728 -19.48 -41.03 0.53
C GLY A 728 -18.62 -39.76 0.69
N HIS A 729 -18.93 -38.93 1.70
CA HIS A 729 -18.26 -37.64 1.97
C HIS A 729 -17.88 -37.52 3.46
N ALA A 730 -17.47 -38.63 4.07
CA ALA A 730 -17.14 -38.68 5.49
C ALA A 730 -15.91 -37.81 5.82
N PHE A 731 -15.76 -37.43 7.10
CA PHE A 731 -14.64 -36.59 7.54
C PHE A 731 -13.29 -37.29 7.34
N PHE A 732 -12.34 -36.57 6.73
CA PHE A 732 -10.94 -36.97 6.61
C PHE A 732 -10.05 -36.13 7.53
N GLU A 733 -10.02 -34.80 7.37
CA GLU A 733 -9.22 -33.86 8.16
C GLU A 733 -9.73 -32.41 8.00
N ALA A 734 -8.96 -31.43 8.49
CA ALA A 734 -9.15 -29.99 8.23
C ALA A 734 -10.50 -29.38 8.65
N PRO A 735 -10.96 -29.56 9.90
CA PRO A 735 -12.17 -28.88 10.36
C PRO A 735 -11.95 -27.37 10.43
N SER A 736 -12.89 -26.58 9.88
CA SER A 736 -12.92 -25.13 10.06
C SER A 736 -14.36 -24.64 10.23
N ILE A 737 -14.61 -23.78 11.21
CA ILE A 737 -15.96 -23.44 11.67
C ILE A 737 -16.26 -21.96 11.46
N ARG A 738 -17.46 -21.64 10.95
CA ARG A 738 -17.96 -20.26 10.79
C ARG A 738 -19.39 -20.14 11.26
N GLU A 739 -19.73 -18.98 11.82
CA GLU A 739 -21.09 -18.65 12.25
C GLU A 739 -21.70 -17.64 11.27
N ARG A 740 -22.95 -17.87 10.88
CA ARG A 740 -23.73 -16.95 10.08
C ARG A 740 -25.20 -17.05 10.48
N ASN A 741 -25.76 -15.95 10.98
CA ASN A 741 -27.18 -15.81 11.32
C ASN A 741 -27.71 -16.89 12.29
N GLY A 742 -26.89 -17.29 13.26
CA GLY A 742 -27.18 -18.33 14.24
C GLY A 742 -26.94 -19.76 13.76
N ILE A 743 -26.47 -19.95 12.52
CA ILE A 743 -26.13 -21.26 11.96
C ILE A 743 -24.61 -21.41 11.93
N PHE A 744 -24.13 -22.56 12.37
CA PHE A 744 -22.73 -22.93 12.41
C PHE A 744 -22.41 -23.85 11.24
N TYR A 745 -21.47 -23.43 10.40
CA TYR A 745 -20.99 -24.15 9.22
C TYR A 745 -19.60 -24.70 9.50
N LEU A 746 -19.48 -26.02 9.54
CA LEU A 746 -18.23 -26.75 9.75
C LEU A 746 -17.74 -27.29 8.41
N ILE A 747 -16.72 -26.65 7.85
CA ILE A 747 -16.02 -27.00 6.62
C ILE A 747 -15.02 -28.10 6.95
N TYR A 748 -14.82 -29.06 6.05
CA TYR A 748 -13.85 -30.13 6.22
C TYR A 748 -13.45 -30.79 4.90
N SER A 749 -12.24 -31.37 4.87
CA SER A 749 -11.81 -32.24 3.79
C SER A 749 -12.51 -33.59 3.90
N SER A 750 -13.12 -34.04 2.80
CA SER A 750 -13.83 -35.31 2.78
C SER A 750 -12.89 -36.50 2.53
N GLN A 751 -13.40 -37.71 2.72
CA GLN A 751 -12.70 -38.98 2.47
C GLN A 751 -12.16 -39.14 1.04
N VAL A 752 -12.68 -38.38 0.06
CA VAL A 752 -12.16 -38.37 -1.31
C VAL A 752 -11.05 -37.34 -1.53
N MET A 753 -10.66 -36.60 -0.48
CA MET A 753 -9.50 -35.70 -0.38
C MET A 753 -9.57 -34.43 -1.25
N HIS A 754 -10.16 -34.48 -2.44
CA HIS A 754 -10.20 -33.34 -3.36
C HIS A 754 -11.35 -32.35 -3.09
N GLU A 755 -12.24 -32.66 -2.16
CA GLU A 755 -13.44 -31.87 -1.86
C GLU A 755 -13.32 -31.17 -0.51
N LEU A 756 -13.73 -29.89 -0.48
CA LEU A 756 -14.16 -29.24 0.74
C LEU A 756 -15.67 -29.34 0.85
N CYS A 757 -16.10 -30.12 1.84
CA CYS A 757 -17.48 -30.27 2.22
C CYS A 757 -17.83 -29.31 3.35
N TYR A 758 -19.14 -29.13 3.59
CA TYR A 758 -19.60 -28.51 4.82
C TYR A 758 -20.67 -29.36 5.53
N ALA A 759 -20.72 -29.20 6.83
CA ALA A 759 -21.81 -29.64 7.68
C ALA A 759 -22.37 -28.44 8.44
N TYR A 760 -23.61 -28.49 8.90
CA TYR A 760 -24.23 -27.35 9.58
C TYR A 760 -25.06 -27.74 10.80
N ALA A 761 -25.17 -26.83 11.77
CA ALA A 761 -25.95 -26.99 12.99
C ALA A 761 -26.46 -25.65 13.53
N ASP A 762 -27.56 -25.66 14.30
CA ASP A 762 -28.13 -24.47 14.94
C ASP A 762 -27.34 -24.01 16.20
N ASN A 763 -26.28 -24.73 16.55
CA ASN A 763 -25.40 -24.44 17.68
C ASN A 763 -24.03 -25.11 17.46
N PRO A 764 -22.94 -24.61 18.09
CA PRO A 764 -21.59 -25.13 17.83
C PRO A 764 -21.39 -26.58 18.31
N LEU A 765 -22.26 -27.11 19.19
CA LEU A 765 -22.13 -28.47 19.73
C LEU A 765 -22.71 -29.56 18.80
N GLY A 766 -23.41 -29.17 17.73
CA GLY A 766 -24.14 -30.10 16.88
C GLY A 766 -25.48 -30.58 17.48
N PRO A 767 -26.04 -31.71 17.00
CA PRO A 767 -25.48 -32.58 15.97
C PRO A 767 -25.40 -31.86 14.61
N PHE A 768 -24.29 -32.05 13.89
CA PHE A 768 -24.09 -31.51 12.56
C PHE A 768 -24.76 -32.38 11.51
N LYS A 769 -25.30 -31.72 10.48
CA LYS A 769 -25.88 -32.36 9.30
C LYS A 769 -25.05 -32.10 8.07
N TYR A 770 -24.96 -33.07 7.16
CA TYR A 770 -24.23 -32.90 5.91
C TYR A 770 -24.90 -31.85 5.03
N GLY A 771 -24.10 -30.90 4.53
CA GLY A 771 -24.57 -29.78 3.70
C GLY A 771 -24.29 -29.95 2.21
N GLY A 772 -23.17 -30.59 1.85
CA GLY A 772 -22.76 -30.75 0.46
C GLY A 772 -21.28 -30.47 0.24
N VAL A 773 -20.86 -30.49 -1.03
CA VAL A 773 -19.52 -30.08 -1.50
C VAL A 773 -19.58 -28.60 -1.88
N ILE A 774 -18.70 -27.77 -1.32
CA ILE A 774 -18.56 -26.36 -1.71
C ILE A 774 -17.64 -26.23 -2.92
N VAL A 775 -16.47 -26.88 -2.88
CA VAL A 775 -15.49 -26.83 -3.96
C VAL A 775 -14.74 -28.15 -4.07
N SER A 776 -14.43 -28.54 -5.31
CA SER A 776 -13.55 -29.64 -5.64
C SER A 776 -12.33 -29.09 -6.38
N ASN A 777 -11.11 -29.32 -5.90
CA ASN A 777 -9.90 -28.74 -6.53
C ASN A 777 -9.55 -29.37 -7.90
N CYS A 778 -10.40 -30.27 -8.39
CA CYS A 778 -10.40 -30.82 -9.74
C CYS A 778 -11.79 -30.73 -10.43
N ASP A 779 -12.68 -29.87 -9.94
CA ASP A 779 -14.02 -29.59 -10.49
C ASP A 779 -14.88 -30.84 -10.74
N MET A 780 -14.71 -31.90 -9.94
CA MET A 780 -15.55 -33.10 -10.03
C MET A 780 -17.04 -32.75 -9.83
N HIS A 781 -17.90 -33.46 -10.56
CA HIS A 781 -19.37 -33.33 -10.52
C HIS A 781 -19.97 -32.03 -11.06
N ILE A 782 -19.14 -31.16 -11.66
CA ILE A 782 -19.60 -29.98 -12.42
C ILE A 782 -19.75 -30.34 -13.90
N ASP A 783 -20.93 -30.10 -14.46
CA ASP A 783 -21.30 -30.42 -15.84
C ASP A 783 -21.56 -29.20 -16.75
N THR A 784 -21.32 -27.99 -16.25
CA THR A 784 -21.64 -26.72 -16.94
C THR A 784 -20.74 -26.44 -18.15
N TYR A 785 -19.51 -26.96 -18.15
CA TYR A 785 -18.52 -26.70 -19.21
C TYR A 785 -17.72 -27.95 -19.63
N LYS A 786 -17.96 -29.10 -18.98
CA LYS A 786 -17.35 -30.42 -19.24
C LYS A 786 -18.30 -31.53 -18.79
N PRO A 787 -18.10 -32.81 -19.13
CA PRO A 787 -18.86 -33.89 -18.49
C PRO A 787 -18.62 -33.95 -16.97
N ALA A 788 -19.67 -34.23 -16.18
CA ALA A 788 -19.63 -34.25 -14.70
C ALA A 788 -18.49 -35.10 -14.12
N ASP A 789 -18.29 -36.29 -14.68
CA ASP A 789 -17.30 -37.28 -14.20
C ASP A 789 -15.89 -37.07 -14.78
N LYS A 790 -15.68 -36.03 -15.59
CA LYS A 790 -14.36 -35.68 -16.12
C LYS A 790 -13.66 -34.72 -15.15
N PRO A 791 -12.53 -35.07 -14.53
CA PRO A 791 -11.79 -34.15 -13.67
C PRO A 791 -11.06 -33.08 -14.50
N ALA A 792 -10.93 -31.89 -13.92
CA ALA A 792 -9.81 -31.00 -14.24
C ALA A 792 -8.56 -31.57 -13.56
N CYS A 793 -7.67 -32.17 -14.34
CA CYS A 793 -6.37 -32.61 -13.86
C CYS A 793 -5.63 -31.40 -13.22
N PHE A 794 -4.86 -31.53 -12.14
CA PHE A 794 -4.61 -32.69 -11.27
C PHE A 794 -4.93 -32.26 -9.83
N GLY A 795 -6.06 -32.73 -9.29
CA GLY A 795 -6.44 -32.53 -7.89
C GLY A 795 -5.59 -33.38 -6.94
N ALA A 796 -5.71 -33.11 -5.64
CA ALA A 796 -5.16 -33.96 -4.58
C ALA A 796 -5.87 -33.62 -3.25
N ASN A 797 -5.20 -33.68 -2.10
CA ASN A 797 -5.77 -33.17 -0.85
C ASN A 797 -6.26 -31.73 -1.00
N ASN A 798 -7.20 -31.32 -0.14
CA ASN A 798 -7.80 -30.00 -0.16
C ASN A 798 -8.03 -29.54 1.28
N HIS A 799 -7.73 -28.28 1.57
CA HIS A 799 -7.89 -27.66 2.88
C HIS A 799 -8.38 -26.25 2.66
N GLY A 800 -9.28 -25.77 3.51
CA GLY A 800 -9.61 -24.36 3.55
C GLY A 800 -10.90 -24.09 4.29
N SER A 801 -11.38 -22.86 4.17
CA SER A 801 -12.56 -22.40 4.89
C SER A 801 -13.24 -21.25 4.17
N ILE A 802 -14.40 -20.86 4.68
CA ILE A 802 -15.17 -19.72 4.15
C ILE A 802 -14.96 -18.47 5.01
N VAL A 803 -15.11 -17.30 4.41
CA VAL A 803 -15.18 -16.05 5.16
C VAL A 803 -16.06 -15.04 4.44
N GLN A 804 -16.67 -14.14 5.21
CA GLN A 804 -17.34 -12.98 4.67
C GLN A 804 -16.33 -11.86 4.46
N ILE A 805 -16.29 -11.29 3.25
CA ILE A 805 -15.47 -10.13 2.91
C ILE A 805 -16.41 -9.08 2.31
N GLY A 806 -16.62 -7.99 3.04
CA GLY A 806 -17.68 -7.02 2.71
C GLY A 806 -19.05 -7.70 2.72
N ASP A 807 -19.79 -7.57 1.62
CA ASP A 807 -21.13 -8.15 1.47
C ASP A 807 -21.11 -9.58 0.90
N ASP A 808 -19.96 -10.04 0.41
CA ASP A 808 -19.81 -11.31 -0.28
C ASP A 808 -19.16 -12.37 0.59
N TRP A 809 -19.43 -13.64 0.29
CA TRP A 809 -18.78 -14.79 0.92
C TRP A 809 -17.86 -15.47 -0.06
N TYR A 810 -16.74 -15.98 0.44
CA TYR A 810 -15.73 -16.66 -0.36
C TYR A 810 -15.34 -17.97 0.30
N ILE A 811 -15.06 -19.00 -0.50
CA ILE A 811 -14.37 -20.22 -0.10
C ILE A 811 -12.89 -20.08 -0.46
N PHE A 812 -12.01 -20.30 0.51
CA PHE A 812 -10.58 -20.43 0.31
C PHE A 812 -10.24 -21.92 0.26
N TYR A 813 -9.36 -22.30 -0.66
CA TYR A 813 -8.94 -23.67 -0.92
C TYR A 813 -7.55 -23.65 -1.55
N HIS A 814 -7.05 -24.78 -2.06
CA HIS A 814 -5.79 -24.78 -2.80
C HIS A 814 -5.78 -25.71 -4.01
N ARG A 815 -4.87 -25.40 -4.93
CA ARG A 815 -4.51 -26.25 -6.07
C ARG A 815 -3.12 -26.83 -5.92
N GLN A 816 -2.86 -27.89 -6.68
CA GLN A 816 -1.56 -28.56 -6.71
C GLN A 816 -0.66 -27.98 -7.81
N THR A 817 0.64 -27.90 -7.53
CA THR A 817 1.66 -27.47 -8.49
C THR A 817 2.79 -28.47 -8.55
N ASN A 818 3.68 -28.32 -9.55
CA ASN A 818 4.86 -29.18 -9.72
C ASN A 818 4.56 -30.68 -9.86
N ASN A 819 3.31 -31.05 -10.18
CA ASN A 819 2.85 -32.45 -10.21
C ASN A 819 3.17 -33.20 -8.90
N SER A 820 3.02 -32.51 -7.77
CA SER A 820 3.34 -33.00 -6.42
C SER A 820 2.16 -32.75 -5.48
N TRP A 821 2.07 -33.55 -4.42
CA TRP A 821 1.14 -33.34 -3.31
C TRP A 821 1.64 -32.22 -2.35
N TYR A 822 2.93 -31.88 -2.41
CA TYR A 822 3.63 -31.11 -1.37
C TYR A 822 4.01 -29.68 -1.80
N SER A 823 3.39 -29.18 -2.86
CA SER A 823 3.68 -27.86 -3.41
C SER A 823 2.36 -27.25 -3.88
N ARG A 824 1.70 -26.54 -2.97
CA ARG A 824 0.30 -26.17 -3.08
C ARG A 824 0.11 -24.66 -2.98
N GLN A 825 -0.77 -24.11 -3.82
CA GLN A 825 -1.03 -22.67 -3.88
C GLN A 825 -2.47 -22.35 -3.50
N GLY A 826 -2.65 -21.34 -2.66
CA GLY A 826 -3.96 -20.84 -2.24
C GLY A 826 -4.77 -20.27 -3.41
N CYS A 827 -6.02 -20.69 -3.49
CA CYS A 827 -7.04 -20.19 -4.39
C CYS A 827 -8.29 -19.81 -3.58
N ALA A 828 -9.16 -18.98 -4.15
CA ALA A 828 -10.44 -18.67 -3.56
C ALA A 828 -11.52 -18.55 -4.63
N GLU A 829 -12.78 -18.81 -4.29
CA GLU A 829 -13.93 -18.54 -5.16
C GLU A 829 -15.02 -17.82 -4.37
N LYS A 830 -15.79 -16.98 -5.06
CA LYS A 830 -17.01 -16.40 -4.50
C LYS A 830 -18.06 -17.51 -4.35
N ILE A 831 -18.72 -17.55 -3.19
CA ILE A 831 -19.85 -18.44 -2.92
C ILE A 831 -21.10 -17.62 -2.62
N HIS A 832 -22.26 -18.24 -2.75
CA HIS A 832 -23.51 -17.67 -2.28
C HIS A 832 -24.26 -18.69 -1.42
N PHE A 833 -25.05 -18.15 -0.50
CA PHE A 833 -25.97 -18.96 0.31
C PHE A 833 -27.36 -18.86 -0.29
N GLU A 834 -28.01 -20.00 -0.47
CA GLU A 834 -29.42 -20.06 -0.81
C GLU A 834 -30.30 -19.62 0.37
N GLU A 835 -31.59 -19.37 0.11
CA GLU A 835 -32.54 -18.94 1.15
C GLU A 835 -32.66 -19.94 2.32
N ASP A 836 -32.45 -21.22 2.06
CA ASP A 836 -32.47 -22.29 3.07
C ASP A 836 -31.13 -22.46 3.81
N GLY A 837 -30.14 -21.61 3.49
CA GLY A 837 -28.81 -21.64 4.07
C GLY A 837 -27.86 -22.66 3.44
N SER A 838 -28.27 -23.36 2.38
CA SER A 838 -27.37 -24.25 1.63
C SER A 838 -26.38 -23.48 0.77
N ILE A 839 -25.23 -24.11 0.48
CA ILE A 839 -24.14 -23.56 -0.34
C ILE A 839 -23.99 -24.47 -1.55
N PRO A 840 -24.32 -24.01 -2.77
CA PRO A 840 -24.08 -24.78 -3.98
C PRO A 840 -22.58 -24.96 -4.24
N GLN A 841 -22.22 -26.05 -4.92
CA GLN A 841 -20.85 -26.26 -5.36
C GLN A 841 -20.46 -25.19 -6.39
N VAL A 842 -19.31 -24.56 -6.18
CA VAL A 842 -18.73 -23.58 -7.11
C VAL A 842 -17.62 -24.22 -7.96
N GLU A 843 -17.44 -23.69 -9.16
CA GLU A 843 -16.34 -24.08 -10.04
C GLU A 843 -15.06 -23.32 -9.71
N ILE A 844 -13.91 -23.94 -10.00
CA ILE A 844 -12.63 -23.25 -9.90
C ILE A 844 -12.43 -22.30 -11.09
N THR A 845 -11.98 -21.08 -10.82
CA THR A 845 -11.81 -20.01 -11.81
C THR A 845 -10.43 -19.38 -11.71
N SER A 846 -10.03 -18.68 -12.77
CA SER A 846 -8.91 -17.75 -12.77
C SER A 846 -9.27 -16.44 -12.08
N CYS A 847 -10.54 -16.07 -11.98
CA CYS A 847 -10.98 -14.80 -11.37
C CYS A 847 -10.77 -14.76 -9.86
N GLY A 848 -11.09 -15.84 -9.16
CA GLY A 848 -11.06 -15.91 -7.71
C GLY A 848 -11.69 -14.72 -6.99
N LEU A 849 -10.87 -13.91 -6.31
CA LEU A 849 -11.32 -12.76 -5.49
C LEU A 849 -11.69 -11.50 -6.30
N ASN A 850 -11.62 -11.51 -7.63
CA ASN A 850 -11.81 -10.33 -8.47
C ASN A 850 -13.22 -9.69 -8.38
N GLY A 851 -14.22 -10.48 -7.98
CA GLY A 851 -15.63 -10.05 -7.94
C GLY A 851 -16.34 -10.09 -9.30
N GLY A 852 -15.63 -10.41 -10.39
CA GLY A 852 -16.17 -10.52 -11.74
C GLY A 852 -15.16 -11.15 -12.74
N PRO A 853 -15.52 -11.23 -14.04
CA PRO A 853 -14.59 -11.68 -15.08
C PRO A 853 -13.36 -10.77 -15.17
N LEU A 854 -12.23 -11.35 -15.58
CA LEU A 854 -10.99 -10.64 -15.85
C LEU A 854 -11.14 -9.78 -17.13
N THR A 855 -10.41 -8.67 -17.23
CA THR A 855 -10.40 -7.84 -18.46
C THR A 855 -9.60 -8.49 -19.57
N ASP A 856 -9.71 -8.00 -20.80
CA ASP A 856 -9.00 -8.52 -21.96
C ASP A 856 -7.84 -7.63 -22.46
N ASP A 857 -7.61 -6.50 -21.79
CA ASP A 857 -6.65 -5.46 -22.17
C ASP A 857 -5.26 -5.60 -21.54
N VAL A 858 -4.95 -6.76 -20.97
CA VAL A 858 -3.66 -7.05 -20.33
C VAL A 858 -3.11 -8.43 -20.72
N GLU A 859 -1.79 -8.59 -20.58
CA GLU A 859 -1.13 -9.89 -20.69
C GLU A 859 -1.29 -10.67 -19.38
N TYR A 860 -1.81 -11.90 -19.47
CA TYR A 860 -1.97 -12.79 -18.35
C TYR A 860 -0.90 -13.88 -18.32
N PRO A 861 -0.32 -14.17 -17.16
CA PRO A 861 0.60 -15.29 -17.04
C PRO A 861 -0.18 -16.61 -17.04
N ALA A 862 0.36 -17.62 -17.72
CA ALA A 862 -0.30 -18.91 -17.90
C ALA A 862 -0.48 -19.70 -16.60
N HIS A 863 0.21 -19.33 -15.52
CA HIS A 863 0.01 -19.96 -14.21
C HIS A 863 -1.35 -19.64 -13.58
N ILE A 864 -2.13 -18.68 -14.10
CA ILE A 864 -3.51 -18.47 -13.63
C ILE A 864 -4.48 -19.53 -14.18
N ALA A 865 -3.98 -20.50 -14.97
CA ALA A 865 -4.77 -21.63 -15.45
C ALA A 865 -5.52 -22.29 -14.28
N CYS A 866 -6.84 -22.29 -14.36
CA CYS A 866 -7.70 -22.91 -13.36
C CYS A 866 -7.96 -24.38 -13.70
N ASN A 867 -7.83 -24.79 -14.97
CA ASN A 867 -8.01 -26.18 -15.36
C ASN A 867 -6.87 -26.68 -16.26
N LEU A 868 -6.48 -27.93 -16.08
CA LEU A 868 -5.72 -28.70 -17.05
C LEU A 868 -6.53 -29.96 -17.40
N PHE A 869 -6.66 -30.29 -18.68
CA PHE A 869 -7.32 -31.51 -19.13
C PHE A 869 -6.40 -32.32 -20.02
N ASN A 870 -6.60 -33.64 -20.00
CA ASN A 870 -6.01 -34.57 -20.96
C ASN A 870 -7.00 -35.70 -21.27
N ASP A 871 -6.66 -36.55 -22.24
CA ASP A 871 -7.44 -37.73 -22.64
C ASP A 871 -7.40 -38.87 -21.60
N LYS A 872 -6.41 -38.87 -20.70
CA LYS A 872 -6.28 -39.85 -19.63
C LYS A 872 -7.25 -39.62 -18.47
N ASN A 873 -7.83 -38.42 -18.34
CA ASN A 873 -8.74 -38.02 -17.26
C ASN A 873 -8.16 -38.35 -15.86
N GLN A 874 -6.88 -38.08 -15.67
CA GLN A 874 -6.18 -38.35 -14.41
C GLN A 874 -6.61 -37.36 -13.33
N MET A 875 -7.18 -37.87 -12.24
CA MET A 875 -7.64 -37.00 -11.15
C MET A 875 -6.50 -36.53 -10.24
N TYR A 876 -5.55 -37.42 -9.91
CA TYR A 876 -4.51 -37.15 -8.90
C TYR A 876 -3.14 -36.81 -9.51
N VAL A 877 -2.40 -35.90 -8.85
CA VAL A 877 -0.98 -35.62 -9.15
C VAL A 877 -0.05 -36.82 -8.91
N GLY A 878 1.14 -36.79 -9.50
CA GLY A 878 2.20 -37.80 -9.35
C GLY A 878 2.40 -38.70 -10.57
N GLU A 879 1.73 -38.40 -11.68
CA GLU A 879 1.77 -39.19 -12.91
C GLU A 879 2.94 -38.78 -13.83
N LEU A 880 3.54 -39.74 -14.53
CA LEU A 880 4.57 -39.45 -15.52
C LEU A 880 3.94 -38.84 -16.78
N GLN A 881 4.60 -37.82 -17.34
CA GLN A 881 4.14 -37.10 -18.55
C GLN A 881 2.78 -36.43 -18.37
N ALA A 882 2.72 -35.50 -17.42
CA ALA A 882 1.55 -34.73 -17.04
C ALA A 882 1.86 -33.22 -17.06
N ALA A 883 1.02 -32.44 -17.75
CA ALA A 883 1.14 -30.98 -17.74
C ALA A 883 0.95 -30.44 -16.33
N ASN A 884 1.74 -29.44 -15.94
CA ASN A 884 1.69 -28.87 -14.60
C ASN A 884 2.13 -27.42 -14.58
N ILE A 885 1.63 -26.68 -13.58
CA ILE A 885 2.09 -25.33 -13.27
C ILE A 885 3.38 -25.44 -12.45
N THR A 886 4.42 -24.71 -12.86
CA THR A 886 5.75 -24.76 -12.24
C THR A 886 6.51 -23.43 -12.42
N LYS A 887 7.75 -23.37 -11.93
CA LYS A 887 8.75 -22.32 -12.19
C LYS A 887 10.14 -22.97 -12.36
N ASP A 888 11.13 -22.18 -12.78
CA ASP A 888 12.50 -22.68 -13.03
C ASP A 888 13.38 -22.71 -11.78
N HIS A 889 13.16 -21.81 -10.82
CA HIS A 889 14.03 -21.62 -9.65
C HIS A 889 13.29 -21.84 -8.32
N GLU A 890 14.06 -21.83 -7.23
CA GLU A 890 13.63 -22.13 -5.86
C GLU A 890 12.72 -21.06 -5.23
N ASP A 891 12.30 -21.28 -3.98
CA ASP A 891 11.47 -20.33 -3.22
C ASP A 891 12.14 -18.98 -3.02
N GLY A 892 11.34 -17.91 -3.02
CA GLY A 892 11.81 -16.54 -2.91
C GLY A 892 12.39 -15.93 -4.20
N VAL A 893 12.59 -16.72 -5.26
CA VAL A 893 13.00 -16.19 -6.58
C VAL A 893 11.76 -15.82 -7.40
N LYS A 894 11.66 -14.55 -7.81
CA LYS A 894 10.53 -13.96 -8.54
C LYS A 894 10.54 -14.28 -10.05
N ASP A 895 10.70 -15.55 -10.39
CA ASP A 895 10.61 -15.98 -11.79
C ASP A 895 9.16 -16.18 -12.21
N PRO A 896 8.88 -16.04 -13.53
CA PRO A 896 7.55 -16.31 -14.01
C PRO A 896 7.23 -17.81 -13.86
N SER A 897 6.07 -18.09 -13.25
CA SER A 897 5.47 -19.43 -13.29
C SER A 897 4.76 -19.64 -14.62
N TYR A 898 4.82 -20.86 -15.13
CA TYR A 898 4.35 -21.24 -16.46
C TYR A 898 3.75 -22.65 -16.44
N VAL A 899 3.01 -23.02 -17.48
CA VAL A 899 2.54 -24.39 -17.67
C VAL A 899 3.60 -25.15 -18.47
N ARG A 900 4.15 -26.22 -17.91
CA ARG A 900 5.13 -27.09 -18.59
C ARG A 900 4.53 -28.44 -18.96
N ASP A 901 5.30 -29.22 -19.72
CA ASP A 901 4.98 -30.60 -20.05
C ASP A 901 3.62 -30.74 -20.76
N ILE A 902 3.34 -29.83 -21.69
CA ILE A 902 2.10 -29.83 -22.47
C ILE A 902 2.24 -30.90 -23.56
N TYR A 903 1.47 -31.97 -23.49
CA TYR A 903 1.48 -33.06 -24.50
C TYR A 903 0.28 -32.97 -25.44
N ASP A 904 0.28 -33.79 -26.51
CA ASP A 904 -0.90 -33.92 -27.39
C ASP A 904 -2.17 -34.14 -26.55
N THR A 905 -3.26 -33.47 -26.95
CA THR A 905 -4.57 -33.45 -26.25
C THR A 905 -4.63 -32.64 -24.95
N THR A 906 -3.52 -32.07 -24.47
CA THR A 906 -3.55 -31.20 -23.29
C THR A 906 -4.37 -29.95 -23.57
N THR A 907 -5.36 -29.66 -22.73
CA THR A 907 -6.12 -28.42 -22.77
C THR A 907 -5.87 -27.61 -21.50
N ILE A 908 -5.49 -26.35 -21.66
CA ILE A 908 -5.27 -25.40 -20.57
C ILE A 908 -6.47 -24.45 -20.54
N GLY A 909 -7.17 -24.38 -19.41
CA GLY A 909 -8.37 -23.56 -19.23
C GLY A 909 -8.14 -22.36 -18.32
N PHE A 910 -8.68 -21.22 -18.73
CA PHE A 910 -8.67 -19.95 -18.02
C PHE A 910 -10.11 -19.41 -17.98
N LYS A 911 -10.63 -19.06 -16.81
CA LYS A 911 -12.05 -18.69 -16.64
C LYS A 911 -12.20 -17.49 -15.70
N TYR A 912 -12.87 -16.40 -16.02
CA TYR A 912 -13.47 -15.97 -17.29
C TYR A 912 -12.92 -14.59 -17.67
N PHE A 913 -13.10 -14.20 -18.92
CA PHE A 913 -12.70 -12.90 -19.44
C PHE A 913 -13.90 -12.16 -20.04
N ASP A 914 -14.02 -10.86 -19.77
CA ASP A 914 -14.96 -9.95 -20.42
C ASP A 914 -14.32 -9.43 -21.72
N LEU A 915 -14.61 -10.12 -22.83
CA LEU A 915 -14.00 -9.84 -24.14
C LEU A 915 -14.75 -8.74 -24.88
N LYS A 916 -14.03 -7.73 -25.36
CA LYS A 916 -14.53 -6.54 -26.04
C LYS A 916 -13.71 -6.24 -27.30
N SER A 917 -14.33 -6.40 -28.46
CA SER A 917 -13.73 -6.11 -29.77
C SER A 917 -12.43 -6.88 -30.05
N VAL A 918 -12.28 -8.08 -29.49
CA VAL A 918 -11.11 -8.94 -29.67
C VAL A 918 -10.99 -9.43 -31.13
N LYS A 919 -9.79 -9.29 -31.69
CA LYS A 919 -9.39 -9.66 -33.06
C LYS A 919 -8.39 -10.81 -33.13
N GLY A 920 -7.93 -11.32 -32.00
CA GLY A 920 -6.97 -12.42 -31.97
C GLY A 920 -6.41 -12.67 -30.59
N ILE A 921 -5.38 -13.49 -30.54
CA ILE A 921 -4.64 -13.79 -29.32
C ILE A 921 -3.16 -13.97 -29.65
N ARG A 922 -2.31 -13.57 -28.71
CA ARG A 922 -0.88 -13.88 -28.67
C ARG A 922 -0.62 -14.83 -27.50
N ILE A 923 0.22 -15.83 -27.70
CA ILE A 923 0.74 -16.72 -26.66
C ILE A 923 2.26 -16.75 -26.69
N THR A 924 2.87 -16.93 -25.53
CA THR A 924 4.33 -17.00 -25.40
C THR A 924 4.74 -18.41 -25.01
N THR A 925 5.53 -19.08 -25.84
CA THR A 925 5.88 -20.51 -25.67
C THR A 925 7.37 -20.79 -25.79
N ARG A 926 7.81 -21.92 -25.24
CA ARG A 926 9.15 -22.51 -25.46
C ARG A 926 9.05 -24.04 -25.37
N GLY A 927 10.13 -24.75 -25.66
CA GLY A 927 10.30 -26.17 -25.34
C GLY A 927 10.52 -27.07 -26.55
N TYR A 928 10.63 -28.37 -26.27
CA TYR A 928 10.93 -29.42 -27.25
C TYR A 928 9.65 -29.96 -27.90
N GLY A 929 8.89 -29.09 -28.58
CA GLY A 929 7.62 -29.46 -29.23
C GLY A 929 7.37 -28.81 -30.57
N GLN A 930 6.53 -29.44 -31.38
CA GLN A 930 6.06 -28.92 -32.67
C GLN A 930 4.59 -29.31 -32.87
N GLY A 931 3.75 -28.33 -33.23
CA GLY A 931 2.32 -28.53 -33.40
C GLY A 931 1.55 -27.22 -33.43
N GLU A 932 0.28 -27.29 -33.03
CA GLU A 932 -0.61 -26.13 -33.00
C GLU A 932 -1.35 -26.06 -31.65
N PHE A 933 -1.51 -24.85 -31.12
CA PHE A 933 -2.49 -24.57 -30.07
C PHE A 933 -3.81 -24.14 -30.71
N GLU A 934 -4.87 -24.93 -30.45
CA GLU A 934 -6.24 -24.61 -30.82
C GLU A 934 -6.85 -23.67 -29.76
N VAL A 935 -7.30 -22.49 -30.20
CA VAL A 935 -7.95 -21.48 -29.34
C VAL A 935 -9.45 -21.72 -29.34
N ARG A 936 -10.05 -21.89 -28.17
CA ARG A 936 -11.45 -22.28 -28.00
C ARG A 936 -12.09 -21.49 -26.85
N THR A 937 -13.37 -21.17 -26.97
CA THR A 937 -14.21 -20.65 -25.87
C THR A 937 -15.28 -21.67 -25.43
N ASN A 938 -15.35 -22.81 -26.11
CA ASN A 938 -16.16 -23.97 -25.76
C ASN A 938 -15.38 -25.24 -26.15
N LEU A 939 -15.31 -26.21 -25.23
CA LEU A 939 -14.55 -27.45 -25.43
C LEU A 939 -15.14 -28.34 -26.54
N ASP A 940 -16.46 -28.25 -26.80
CA ASP A 940 -17.18 -29.12 -27.73
C ASP A 940 -17.39 -28.49 -29.14
N GLU A 941 -17.01 -27.23 -29.34
CA GLU A 941 -17.14 -26.52 -30.63
C GLU A 941 -15.88 -26.64 -31.50
N GLU A 942 -15.86 -26.05 -32.70
CA GLU A 942 -14.64 -25.97 -33.50
C GLU A 942 -13.71 -24.85 -32.98
N PRO A 943 -12.37 -24.95 -33.13
CA PRO A 943 -11.45 -23.88 -32.72
C PRO A 943 -11.75 -22.56 -33.43
N LEU A 944 -11.65 -21.44 -32.68
CA LEU A 944 -11.71 -20.09 -33.22
C LEU A 944 -10.47 -19.77 -34.08
N ALA A 945 -9.32 -20.28 -33.64
CA ALA A 945 -8.03 -20.09 -34.31
C ALA A 945 -7.07 -21.25 -33.99
N LYS A 946 -6.01 -21.34 -34.77
CA LYS A 946 -4.88 -22.25 -34.56
C LYS A 946 -3.57 -21.48 -34.60
N ILE A 947 -2.74 -21.67 -33.59
CA ILE A 947 -1.45 -21.00 -33.44
C ILE A 947 -0.34 -22.04 -33.63
N HIS A 948 0.40 -21.94 -34.73
CA HIS A 948 1.52 -22.85 -35.01
C HIS A 948 2.71 -22.53 -34.10
N VAL A 949 3.29 -23.57 -33.50
CA VAL A 949 4.48 -23.51 -32.66
C VAL A 949 5.51 -24.54 -33.12
N ASP A 950 6.78 -24.13 -33.12
CA ASP A 950 7.93 -24.97 -33.47
C ASP A 950 8.88 -25.08 -32.27
N PHE A 951 9.88 -25.95 -32.41
CA PHE A 951 10.94 -26.10 -31.42
C PHE A 951 11.67 -24.78 -31.17
N CYS A 952 11.65 -24.30 -29.92
CA CYS A 952 12.49 -23.18 -29.49
C CYS A 952 12.93 -23.32 -28.03
N THR A 953 14.19 -22.99 -27.74
CA THR A 953 14.70 -22.96 -26.35
C THR A 953 14.48 -21.61 -25.67
N ALA A 954 14.22 -20.55 -26.43
CA ALA A 954 13.85 -19.23 -25.93
C ALA A 954 12.33 -19.13 -25.84
N TRP A 955 11.85 -18.20 -25.02
CA TRP A 955 10.44 -17.79 -25.05
C TRP A 955 10.17 -17.00 -26.33
N GLU A 956 9.19 -17.44 -27.11
CA GLU A 956 8.78 -16.81 -28.37
C GLU A 956 7.28 -16.55 -28.41
N ASP A 957 6.91 -15.43 -29.01
CA ASP A 957 5.52 -15.02 -29.22
C ASP A 957 4.97 -15.65 -30.50
N HIS A 958 3.77 -16.22 -30.39
CA HIS A 958 3.00 -16.74 -31.50
C HIS A 958 1.60 -16.16 -31.45
N LYS A 959 1.04 -15.81 -32.61
CA LYS A 959 -0.28 -15.15 -32.67
C LYS A 959 -1.17 -15.76 -33.72
N ALA A 960 -2.48 -15.68 -33.49
CA ALA A 960 -3.49 -15.96 -34.49
C ALA A 960 -4.64 -14.95 -34.38
N GLU A 961 -5.23 -14.62 -35.52
CA GLU A 961 -6.39 -13.74 -35.62
C GLU A 961 -7.68 -14.57 -35.60
N PHE A 962 -8.69 -14.06 -34.91
CA PHE A 962 -10.06 -14.59 -34.94
C PHE A 962 -11.05 -13.46 -34.63
N SER A 963 -12.34 -13.71 -34.78
CA SER A 963 -13.37 -12.77 -34.36
C SER A 963 -14.38 -13.49 -33.47
N ILE A 964 -14.75 -12.82 -32.39
CA ILE A 964 -15.77 -13.28 -31.43
C ILE A 964 -16.68 -12.10 -31.11
N ALA A 965 -17.93 -12.37 -30.75
CA ALA A 965 -18.83 -11.33 -30.26
C ALA A 965 -18.38 -10.87 -28.86
N ASP A 966 -18.69 -9.63 -28.50
CA ASP A 966 -18.43 -9.12 -27.15
C ASP A 966 -19.22 -9.92 -26.11
N GLY A 967 -18.59 -10.23 -24.98
CA GLY A 967 -19.21 -10.99 -23.90
C GLY A 967 -18.22 -11.68 -22.98
N VAL A 968 -18.76 -12.42 -22.01
CA VAL A 968 -17.95 -13.15 -21.02
C VAL A 968 -17.68 -14.58 -21.51
N TYR A 969 -16.41 -14.93 -21.67
CA TYR A 969 -15.98 -16.22 -22.20
C TYR A 969 -14.87 -16.86 -21.37
N PRO A 970 -14.84 -18.20 -21.25
CA PRO A 970 -13.64 -18.91 -20.86
C PRO A 970 -12.67 -18.98 -22.04
N LEU A 971 -11.37 -19.11 -21.78
CA LEU A 971 -10.35 -19.39 -22.78
C LEU A 971 -9.81 -20.81 -22.56
N TYR A 972 -9.81 -21.61 -23.62
CA TYR A 972 -9.19 -22.93 -23.66
C TYR A 972 -8.14 -22.98 -24.76
N LEU A 973 -6.94 -23.44 -24.40
CA LEU A 973 -5.83 -23.68 -25.34
C LEU A 973 -5.55 -25.18 -25.39
N THR A 974 -5.91 -25.83 -26.50
CA THR A 974 -5.67 -27.28 -26.70
C THR A 974 -4.48 -27.52 -27.61
N PHE A 975 -3.45 -28.20 -27.13
CA PHE A 975 -2.29 -28.55 -27.94
C PHE A 975 -2.53 -29.79 -28.80
N ARG A 976 -2.18 -29.70 -30.09
CA ARG A 976 -2.17 -30.79 -31.07
C ARG A 976 -0.79 -30.89 -31.69
N GLY A 977 -0.03 -31.93 -31.37
CA GLY A 977 1.36 -32.01 -31.84
C GLY A 977 2.20 -33.09 -31.18
N ASN A 978 3.51 -33.00 -31.39
CA ASN A 978 4.49 -33.88 -30.75
C ASN A 978 5.40 -33.09 -29.82
N GLY A 979 5.97 -33.77 -28.82
CA GLY A 979 6.89 -33.17 -27.86
C GLY A 979 6.18 -32.53 -26.67
N ASN A 980 6.85 -31.59 -26.01
CA ASN A 980 6.38 -30.98 -24.76
C ASN A 980 6.67 -29.47 -24.67
N PRO A 981 5.94 -28.61 -25.40
CA PRO A 981 6.06 -27.17 -25.21
C PRO A 981 5.63 -26.76 -23.79
N SER A 982 5.98 -25.52 -23.45
CA SER A 982 5.58 -24.80 -22.24
C SER A 982 4.92 -23.49 -22.64
N LEU A 983 3.94 -23.04 -21.87
CA LEU A 983 3.18 -21.81 -22.08
C LEU A 983 3.46 -20.85 -20.92
N LEU A 984 3.99 -19.67 -21.23
CA LEU A 984 4.35 -18.64 -20.25
C LEU A 984 3.20 -17.67 -19.98
N SER A 985 2.57 -17.18 -21.03
CA SER A 985 1.58 -16.11 -20.97
C SER A 985 0.72 -16.07 -22.23
N PHE A 986 -0.37 -15.31 -22.16
CA PHE A 986 -1.22 -14.98 -23.29
C PHE A 986 -1.80 -13.57 -23.17
N GLU A 987 -2.20 -12.98 -24.28
CA GLU A 987 -2.80 -11.65 -24.37
C GLU A 987 -3.83 -11.63 -25.51
N PHE A 988 -5.00 -11.02 -25.30
CA PHE A 988 -5.97 -10.79 -26.37
C PHE A 988 -5.56 -9.60 -27.23
N LEU A 989 -5.81 -9.68 -28.54
CA LEU A 989 -5.41 -8.66 -29.50
C LEU A 989 -6.64 -7.84 -29.92
N HIS A 990 -6.50 -6.51 -30.03
CA HIS A 990 -7.59 -5.58 -30.36
C HIS A 990 -7.38 -4.80 -31.66
#